data_AF-A0A674GM04-F1
#
_entry.id   AF-A0A674GM04-F1
#
_cell.length_a   1.000
_cell.length_b   1.000
_cell.length_c   1.000
_cell.angle_alpha   90.00
_cell.angle_beta   90.00
_cell.angle_gamma   90.00
#
_symmetry.space_group_name_H-M   'P 1'
#
loop_
_entity.id
_entity.type
_entity.pdbx_description
1 polymer ?
#
loop_
_entity_poly.entity_id
_entity_poly.type
_entity_poly.pdbx_seq_one_letter_code
_entity_poly.pdbx_strand_id
1 'polypeptide(L)'
;MDCLCIVTTKKYRYQDEDSPPLEQSPAHLPSQANSPPVIVNTDTLEAPAYVNGTEGEMEYEEITLERGNSGLGFSIAGGTDNPHVGDDPGIFITKIIPGGAAAQDGRLRVNDSILFVNEADVREVPHSAAVEALKEAGAVVRLYVMRRKVPAERVVEVKLIKGPKGLGFSIAGGVGNQHIPGDNSIYVTKVIEGGAAHKDGRLQVGDKILAVNNVSLEDVMHEDAVAALKNTYDVVYLRVAKATVPGLGDSYGPPDVTGSYSAHLDSELPPQSFLGPEFPPALTPTSPRRFSPGPKELLPDDDVPRDPRRIVIPRGSTGLGFNIVGGEDGEGIFISFILAGGPADLSGELRKGDQILSVNGVDLRGATHEQAALALKNAGQSVTIVAQYRPEEYGRFEAKIHDLREQLLSSSLGSGSASLRSDPKRGFYVRALFDYDKAKDVGFLSQALSFRFGDVLHVLDASDEEWWQARLVLPPQQPPDIGFVPSKRRVERREWTRLKAKDRGPGAQGREDAVLSYETVTQMEVHYARPIIILGPTKDRVNDDLLSEFPEKFGSCVPHTTRPKREYEVDGRDYHFVASRERMEKDIQGHKFIEAGQYNSHLYGTSVQSVREVAEQGKHCILDVSANAVRRLQAAQLHPIAIFIRPKSLQNVLEISKRVSEEQARKAFDRATKLEQEFTECFSAMVEGDSFEEIYHKVKRVIEDLSGPFIWVPARERL
;
A
#
# COMPACT_ATOMS: atom_id res chain seq x y z
N MET A 1 1.97 21.24 -16.29
CA MET A 1 0.98 21.47 -15.22
C MET A 1 0.43 20.09 -14.87
N ASP A 2 1.08 19.38 -13.95
CA ASP A 2 0.93 17.94 -13.85
C ASP A 2 0.75 17.55 -12.39
N CYS A 3 -0.40 16.98 -12.04
CA CYS A 3 -0.80 16.77 -10.66
C CYS A 3 -0.36 15.40 -10.15
N LEU A 4 0.94 15.21 -9.91
CA LEU A 4 1.47 14.00 -9.27
C LEU A 4 0.95 13.87 -7.84
N CYS A 5 -0.17 13.18 -7.69
CA CYS A 5 -0.78 12.85 -6.42
C CYS A 5 0.01 11.74 -5.72
N ILE A 6 1.00 12.11 -4.91
CA ILE A 6 1.68 11.21 -3.98
C ILE A 6 0.69 10.78 -2.88
N VAL A 7 -0.02 9.67 -3.08
CA VAL A 7 -1.00 9.16 -2.11
C VAL A 7 -0.40 8.06 -1.25
N THR A 8 -0.12 8.38 0.02
CA THR A 8 0.27 7.42 1.07
C THR A 8 -0.94 6.58 1.53
N THR A 9 -1.42 5.69 0.66
CA THR A 9 -2.60 4.84 0.92
C THR A 9 -2.36 3.79 2.02
N LYS A 10 -3.43 3.47 2.76
CA LYS A 10 -3.58 2.14 3.37
C LYS A 10 -3.95 1.18 2.24
N LYS A 11 -2.97 0.42 1.77
CA LYS A 11 -3.13 -0.55 0.68
C LYS A 11 -4.26 -1.54 0.98
N TYR A 12 -5.06 -1.87 -0.03
CA TYR A 12 -5.93 -3.04 0.03
C TYR A 12 -5.05 -4.29 -0.06
N ARG A 13 -4.65 -4.80 1.11
CA ARG A 13 -3.83 -6.00 1.26
C ARG A 13 -4.73 -7.22 1.05
N TYR A 14 -4.46 -8.01 0.01
CA TYR A 14 -4.86 -9.42 0.00
C TYR A 14 -4.18 -10.08 1.20
N GLN A 15 -4.94 -10.78 2.06
CA GLN A 15 -4.44 -11.21 3.37
C GLN A 15 -3.35 -12.27 3.25
N ASP A 16 -2.23 -11.99 3.92
CA ASP A 16 -1.21 -12.94 4.38
C ASP A 16 -0.65 -12.36 5.68
N GLU A 17 -0.64 -13.15 6.75
CA GLU A 17 -0.13 -12.85 8.10
C GLU A 17 0.98 -13.88 8.46
N ASP A 18 1.82 -13.79 9.49
CA ASP A 18 1.96 -12.86 10.62
C ASP A 18 3.41 -12.93 11.21
N SER A 19 3.63 -12.38 12.42
CA SER A 19 4.73 -12.69 13.40
C SER A 19 5.90 -11.66 13.48
N PRO A 20 6.72 -11.61 14.58
CA PRO A 20 6.59 -10.53 15.58
C PRO A 20 7.92 -9.84 16.02
N PRO A 21 7.88 -8.79 16.89
CA PRO A 21 9.06 -8.03 17.34
C PRO A 21 9.63 -8.43 18.73
N LEU A 22 10.79 -7.87 19.09
CA LEU A 22 11.42 -7.93 20.43
C LEU A 22 12.01 -6.56 20.85
N GLU A 23 12.12 -6.33 22.16
CA GLU A 23 12.55 -5.06 22.79
C GLU A 23 13.96 -5.14 23.43
N GLN A 24 14.64 -3.99 23.63
CA GLN A 24 15.10 -3.50 24.95
C GLN A 24 15.80 -2.11 24.89
N SER A 25 16.16 -1.52 26.03
CA SER A 25 16.38 -0.06 26.21
C SER A 25 17.62 0.29 27.10
N PRO A 26 17.69 1.38 27.91
CA PRO A 26 18.28 2.68 27.48
C PRO A 26 19.31 3.34 28.46
N ALA A 27 19.99 4.42 28.02
CA ALA A 27 20.74 5.42 28.83
C ALA A 27 21.24 6.59 27.94
N HIS A 28 21.52 7.84 28.38
CA HIS A 28 20.99 8.69 29.46
C HIS A 28 21.30 10.19 29.14
N LEU A 29 20.60 11.15 29.78
CA LEU A 29 20.72 12.63 29.67
C LEU A 29 21.99 13.22 30.39
N PRO A 30 22.38 14.55 30.35
CA PRO A 30 21.50 15.75 30.25
C PRO A 30 22.00 17.13 29.66
N SER A 31 21.03 17.98 29.28
CA SER A 31 20.81 19.42 29.64
C SER A 31 21.90 20.53 29.50
N GLN A 32 21.54 21.65 28.85
CA GLN A 32 21.23 22.95 29.50
C GLN A 32 20.56 23.96 28.52
N ALA A 33 20.08 25.12 29.00
CA ALA A 33 19.17 26.04 28.28
C ALA A 33 19.39 27.54 28.63
N ASN A 34 18.79 28.48 27.87
CA ASN A 34 18.24 29.77 28.34
C ASN A 34 17.52 30.58 27.23
N SER A 35 16.85 31.68 27.59
CA SER A 35 15.87 32.42 26.76
C SER A 35 15.95 33.98 26.95
N PRO A 36 14.95 34.87 26.67
CA PRO A 36 15.16 35.99 25.72
C PRO A 36 14.77 37.42 26.21
N PRO A 37 14.98 38.45 25.35
CA PRO A 37 14.18 39.70 25.34
C PRO A 37 13.77 40.15 23.91
N VAL A 38 12.95 41.18 23.59
CA VAL A 38 11.70 41.81 24.08
C VAL A 38 11.43 43.05 23.19
N ILE A 39 10.30 43.03 22.46
CA ILE A 39 9.40 44.10 21.93
C ILE A 39 9.89 45.56 21.77
N VAL A 40 9.63 46.16 20.58
CA VAL A 40 9.14 47.57 20.38
C VAL A 40 8.18 47.62 19.16
N ASN A 41 7.12 48.46 19.19
CA ASN A 41 6.19 48.70 18.07
C ASN A 41 6.31 50.15 17.52
N THR A 42 5.94 50.38 16.26
CA THR A 42 5.51 51.71 15.74
C THR A 42 4.48 51.60 14.60
N ASP A 43 3.30 52.17 14.85
CA ASP A 43 2.38 52.93 13.99
C ASP A 43 1.81 52.40 12.64
N THR A 44 0.53 52.70 12.43
CA THR A 44 -0.35 52.29 11.31
C THR A 44 -0.67 53.43 10.33
N LEU A 45 -1.14 53.07 9.13
CA LEU A 45 -1.83 53.95 8.19
C LEU A 45 -3.15 53.29 7.71
N GLU A 46 -4.24 54.04 7.67
CA GLU A 46 -5.59 53.56 7.35
C GLU A 46 -6.09 54.00 5.96
N ALA A 47 -6.84 53.13 5.26
CA ALA A 47 -8.06 53.43 4.45
C ALA A 47 -8.40 52.27 3.49
N PRO A 48 -9.65 52.14 3.01
CA PRO A 48 -10.94 52.30 3.71
C PRO A 48 -11.82 51.02 3.60
N ALA A 49 -12.89 50.92 4.40
CA ALA A 49 -13.69 49.68 4.52
C ALA A 49 -14.90 49.57 3.57
N TYR A 50 -15.20 48.36 3.07
CA TYR A 50 -16.51 47.98 2.50
C TYR A 50 -16.89 46.50 2.81
N VAL A 51 -17.92 46.34 3.66
CA VAL A 51 -18.86 45.20 3.84
C VAL A 51 -18.38 43.81 4.32
N ASN A 52 -18.56 43.57 5.63
CA ASN A 52 -18.93 42.32 6.33
C ASN A 52 -18.29 40.96 5.93
N GLY A 53 -17.33 40.50 6.76
CA GLY A 53 -16.78 39.14 6.68
C GLY A 53 -16.16 38.60 7.98
N THR A 54 -16.81 38.80 9.15
CA THR A 54 -16.34 38.34 10.48
C THR A 54 -14.89 38.74 10.82
N GLU A 55 -14.70 39.97 11.30
CA GLU A 55 -13.41 40.47 11.76
C GLU A 55 -12.93 39.72 13.02
N GLY A 56 -11.95 38.83 12.85
CA GLY A 56 -10.93 38.64 13.89
C GLY A 56 -9.92 39.79 13.80
N GLU A 57 -9.26 40.14 14.91
CA GLU A 57 -8.24 41.20 14.90
C GLU A 57 -7.15 40.87 13.86
N MET A 58 -6.92 41.78 12.91
CA MET A 58 -5.91 41.64 11.87
C MET A 58 -4.59 42.26 12.33
N GLU A 59 -3.50 41.53 12.22
CA GLU A 59 -2.13 41.99 12.50
C GLU A 59 -1.42 42.24 11.16
N TYR A 60 -0.75 43.39 11.04
CA TYR A 60 0.03 43.79 9.86
C TYR A 60 1.52 43.87 10.22
N GLU A 61 2.40 43.42 9.34
CA GLU A 61 3.85 43.40 9.58
C GLU A 61 4.63 43.74 8.28
N GLU A 62 5.64 44.60 8.35
CA GLU A 62 6.60 44.82 7.25
C GLU A 62 7.82 43.90 7.43
N ILE A 63 8.07 43.05 6.45
CA ILE A 63 9.15 42.07 6.46
C ILE A 63 10.06 42.32 5.25
N THR A 64 11.24 42.91 5.52
CA THR A 64 12.32 43.01 4.54
C THR A 64 13.11 41.69 4.51
N LEU A 65 13.24 41.07 3.34
CA LEU A 65 14.03 39.86 3.10
C LEU A 65 15.09 40.10 2.02
N GLU A 66 16.31 39.62 2.24
CA GLU A 66 17.35 39.56 1.20
C GLU A 66 17.23 38.24 0.40
N ARG A 67 17.38 38.32 -0.92
CA ARG A 67 17.24 37.17 -1.82
C ARG A 67 18.50 36.32 -1.81
N GLY A 68 18.46 35.20 -1.09
CA GLY A 68 19.54 34.21 -1.09
C GLY A 68 19.67 33.43 -2.41
N ASN A 69 20.69 32.57 -2.50
CA ASN A 69 21.02 31.76 -3.69
C ASN A 69 19.87 30.83 -4.16
N SER A 70 18.85 30.59 -3.34
CA SER A 70 17.65 29.80 -3.63
C SER A 70 16.36 30.64 -3.73
N GLY A 71 16.48 31.97 -3.82
CA GLY A 71 15.36 32.91 -3.77
C GLY A 71 15.02 33.34 -2.35
N LEU A 72 13.77 33.76 -2.13
CA LEU A 72 13.29 34.29 -0.85
C LEU A 72 12.95 33.20 0.20
N GLY A 73 12.91 31.93 -0.20
CA GLY A 73 12.70 30.82 0.74
C GLY A 73 11.24 30.61 1.19
N PHE A 74 10.26 31.03 0.41
CA PHE A 74 8.83 30.72 0.65
C PHE A 74 8.10 30.36 -0.65
N SER A 75 6.83 29.98 -0.54
CA SER A 75 5.92 29.70 -1.65
C SER A 75 4.58 30.39 -1.43
N ILE A 76 3.93 30.83 -2.52
CA ILE A 76 2.63 31.49 -2.50
C ILE A 76 1.56 30.69 -3.24
N ALA A 77 0.29 30.95 -2.91
CA ALA A 77 -0.89 30.61 -3.70
C ALA A 77 -1.92 31.75 -3.58
N GLY A 78 -3.03 31.68 -4.32
CA GLY A 78 -4.02 32.75 -4.38
C GLY A 78 -3.81 33.66 -5.59
N GLY A 79 -4.60 34.73 -5.68
CA GLY A 79 -4.75 35.57 -6.87
C GLY A 79 -6.14 35.44 -7.49
N THR A 80 -6.58 36.45 -8.24
CA THR A 80 -7.94 36.52 -8.82
C THR A 80 -8.26 35.46 -9.87
N ASP A 81 -7.24 34.78 -10.40
CA ASP A 81 -7.34 33.64 -11.33
C ASP A 81 -7.28 32.26 -10.65
N ASN A 82 -6.84 32.20 -9.38
CA ASN A 82 -6.68 30.97 -8.61
C ASN A 82 -6.78 31.21 -7.08
N PRO A 83 -7.96 31.59 -6.56
CA PRO A 83 -8.16 31.87 -5.12
C PRO A 83 -7.72 30.73 -4.21
N HIS A 84 -7.07 31.07 -3.09
CA HIS A 84 -6.55 30.07 -2.16
C HIS A 84 -7.52 29.74 -1.01
N VAL A 85 -8.34 30.70 -0.59
CA VAL A 85 -9.15 30.64 0.64
C VAL A 85 -10.60 31.04 0.32
N GLY A 86 -11.36 30.10 -0.25
CA GLY A 86 -12.70 30.40 -0.78
C GLY A 86 -12.59 31.38 -1.95
N ASP A 87 -13.46 32.40 -1.99
CA ASP A 87 -13.44 33.46 -3.01
C ASP A 87 -12.44 34.60 -2.71
N ASP A 88 -11.54 34.45 -1.72
CA ASP A 88 -10.54 35.47 -1.36
C ASP A 88 -9.45 35.59 -2.45
N PRO A 89 -9.32 36.76 -3.12
CA PRO A 89 -8.37 36.96 -4.21
C PRO A 89 -6.92 37.16 -3.74
N GLY A 90 -6.67 37.28 -2.43
CA GLY A 90 -5.36 37.61 -1.88
C GLY A 90 -4.27 36.56 -2.14
N ILE A 91 -3.02 36.98 -1.96
CA ILE A 91 -1.82 36.14 -2.16
C ILE A 91 -1.32 35.63 -0.81
N PHE A 92 -1.37 34.33 -0.56
CA PHE A 92 -1.07 33.73 0.74
C PHE A 92 0.22 32.92 0.74
N ILE A 93 1.02 33.03 1.80
CA ILE A 93 2.19 32.17 2.05
C ILE A 93 1.71 30.74 2.36
N THR A 94 1.95 29.80 1.45
CA THR A 94 1.57 28.38 1.62
C THR A 94 2.66 27.54 2.27
N LYS A 95 3.92 27.98 2.17
CA LYS A 95 5.07 27.24 2.67
C LYS A 95 6.26 28.15 2.93
N ILE A 96 6.98 27.87 4.00
CA ILE A 96 8.33 28.39 4.25
C ILE A 96 9.32 27.25 4.04
N ILE A 97 10.44 27.53 3.38
CA ILE A 97 11.45 26.56 2.98
C ILE A 97 12.57 26.57 4.04
N PRO A 98 12.76 25.49 4.83
CA PRO A 98 13.79 25.46 5.87
C PRO A 98 15.17 25.80 5.31
N GLY A 99 15.87 26.73 5.98
CA GLY A 99 17.17 27.25 5.54
C GLY A 99 17.14 28.28 4.41
N GLY A 100 15.97 28.60 3.82
CA GLY A 100 15.80 29.74 2.91
C GLY A 100 15.68 31.08 3.67
N ALA A 101 15.77 32.22 2.97
CA ALA A 101 15.86 33.55 3.60
C ALA A 101 14.70 33.84 4.58
N ALA A 102 13.45 33.63 4.19
CA ALA A 102 12.30 33.79 5.09
C ALA A 102 12.34 32.89 6.33
N ALA A 103 12.95 31.70 6.24
CA ALA A 103 13.13 30.80 7.39
C ALA A 103 14.30 31.21 8.30
N GLN A 104 15.25 32.01 7.80
CA GLN A 104 16.36 32.56 8.57
C GLN A 104 15.96 33.86 9.28
N ASP A 105 15.11 34.69 8.66
CA ASP A 105 14.48 35.86 9.29
C ASP A 105 13.42 35.45 10.33
N GLY A 106 12.56 34.47 9.99
CA GLY A 106 11.63 33.84 10.91
C GLY A 106 10.38 34.64 11.27
N ARG A 107 10.21 35.88 10.80
CA ARG A 107 8.99 36.67 11.05
C ARG A 107 7.81 36.26 10.17
N LEU A 108 8.10 35.94 8.91
CA LEU A 108 7.10 35.48 7.93
C LEU A 108 6.52 34.13 8.37
N ARG A 109 5.21 33.93 8.19
CA ARG A 109 4.51 32.70 8.61
C ARG A 109 3.67 32.13 7.47
N VAL A 110 3.33 30.85 7.58
CA VAL A 110 2.33 30.22 6.71
C VAL A 110 0.96 30.80 7.04
N ASN A 111 0.14 31.02 6.00
CA ASN A 111 -1.13 31.76 6.03
C ASN A 111 -1.03 33.29 6.21
N ASP A 112 0.17 33.87 6.19
CA ASP A 112 0.32 35.32 5.99
C ASP A 112 -0.19 35.71 4.58
N SER A 113 -1.03 36.73 4.49
CA SER A 113 -1.49 37.32 3.24
C SER A 113 -0.58 38.47 2.84
N ILE A 114 0.08 38.39 1.68
CA ILE A 114 0.89 39.48 1.12
C ILE A 114 -0.05 40.53 0.53
N LEU A 115 0.10 41.78 0.98
CA LEU A 115 -0.61 42.93 0.45
C LEU A 115 0.23 43.69 -0.58
N PHE A 116 1.52 43.90 -0.30
CA PHE A 116 2.45 44.58 -1.19
C PHE A 116 3.80 43.86 -1.28
N VAL A 117 4.42 43.95 -2.46
CA VAL A 117 5.76 43.47 -2.77
C VAL A 117 6.59 44.67 -3.26
N ASN A 118 7.52 45.15 -2.43
CA ASN A 118 8.07 46.51 -2.52
C ASN A 118 6.93 47.54 -2.63
N GLU A 119 6.83 48.25 -3.76
CA GLU A 119 5.80 49.26 -4.02
C GLU A 119 4.61 48.72 -4.85
N ALA A 120 4.63 47.42 -5.21
CA ALA A 120 3.59 46.79 -6.04
C ALA A 120 2.48 46.18 -5.18
N ASP A 121 1.24 46.61 -5.40
CA ASP A 121 0.03 46.03 -4.80
C ASP A 121 -0.25 44.66 -5.41
N VAL A 122 -0.51 43.65 -4.57
CA VAL A 122 -0.80 42.27 -4.99
C VAL A 122 -2.11 41.74 -4.42
N ARG A 123 -3.00 42.61 -3.90
CA ARG A 123 -4.25 42.19 -3.22
C ARG A 123 -5.32 41.62 -4.15
N GLU A 124 -5.48 42.18 -5.34
CA GLU A 124 -6.50 41.78 -6.33
C GLU A 124 -5.88 41.51 -7.71
N VAL A 125 -4.72 40.87 -7.74
CA VAL A 125 -3.98 40.56 -8.98
C VAL A 125 -4.09 39.06 -9.33
N PRO A 126 -3.96 38.66 -10.61
CA PRO A 126 -3.80 37.26 -10.95
C PRO A 126 -2.46 36.72 -10.37
N HIS A 127 -2.41 35.45 -10.02
CA HIS A 127 -1.28 34.76 -9.42
C HIS A 127 0.04 35.03 -10.15
N SER A 128 -0.03 35.03 -11.48
CA SER A 128 1.10 35.36 -12.37
C SER A 128 1.70 36.74 -12.12
N ALA A 129 0.89 37.78 -11.90
CA ALA A 129 1.36 39.14 -11.64
C ALA A 129 2.04 39.26 -10.26
N ALA A 130 1.54 38.58 -9.23
CA ALA A 130 2.20 38.50 -7.93
C ALA A 130 3.55 37.76 -8.02
N VAL A 131 3.64 36.72 -8.85
CA VAL A 131 4.90 36.01 -9.13
C VAL A 131 5.90 36.90 -9.88
N GLU A 132 5.47 37.71 -10.86
CA GLU A 132 6.37 38.68 -11.51
C GLU A 132 6.83 39.78 -10.54
N ALA A 133 5.94 40.35 -9.72
CA ALA A 133 6.33 41.32 -8.68
C ALA A 133 7.41 40.75 -7.73
N LEU A 134 7.28 39.48 -7.31
CA LEU A 134 8.28 38.78 -6.49
C LEU A 134 9.60 38.47 -7.22
N LYS A 135 9.64 38.51 -8.56
CA LYS A 135 10.88 38.42 -9.35
C LYS A 135 11.51 39.81 -9.54
N GLU A 136 10.73 40.78 -10.01
CA GLU A 136 11.18 42.14 -10.33
C GLU A 136 11.63 42.94 -9.10
N ALA A 137 11.14 42.60 -7.90
CA ALA A 137 11.54 43.21 -6.63
C ALA A 137 13.05 43.12 -6.30
N GLY A 138 13.86 42.38 -7.08
CA GLY A 138 15.31 42.47 -7.03
C GLY A 138 15.96 41.76 -5.83
N ALA A 139 17.12 42.25 -5.39
CA ALA A 139 17.91 41.58 -4.35
C ALA A 139 17.38 41.76 -2.91
N VAL A 140 16.65 42.83 -2.64
CA VAL A 140 16.03 43.13 -1.34
C VAL A 140 14.54 43.33 -1.57
N VAL A 141 13.71 42.55 -0.89
CA VAL A 141 12.26 42.49 -1.09
C VAL A 141 11.57 42.80 0.22
N ARG A 142 10.87 43.94 0.26
CA ARG A 142 9.95 44.32 1.34
C ARG A 142 8.59 43.69 1.06
N LEU A 143 8.04 43.01 2.06
CA LEU A 143 6.70 42.44 2.03
C LEU A 143 5.87 43.13 3.10
N TYR A 144 4.75 43.75 2.72
CA TYR A 144 3.69 44.05 3.68
C TYR A 144 2.80 42.82 3.77
N VAL A 145 2.73 42.20 4.95
CA VAL A 145 1.87 41.04 5.20
C VAL A 145 0.79 41.33 6.23
N MET A 146 -0.31 40.61 6.12
CA MET A 146 -1.49 40.68 6.97
C MET A 146 -1.84 39.27 7.44
N ARG A 147 -2.03 39.07 8.75
CA ARG A 147 -2.42 37.79 9.33
C ARG A 147 -3.58 37.93 10.32
N ARG A 148 -4.36 36.86 10.46
CA ARG A 148 -5.42 36.77 11.48
C ARG A 148 -4.78 36.47 12.84
N LYS A 149 -4.99 37.34 13.82
CA LYS A 149 -4.50 37.17 15.19
C LYS A 149 -5.27 36.02 15.86
N VAL A 150 -4.58 34.96 16.23
CA VAL A 150 -5.20 33.80 16.90
C VAL A 150 -5.68 34.22 18.29
N PRO A 151 -6.98 34.06 18.64
CA PRO A 151 -7.47 34.37 19.99
C PRO A 151 -6.79 33.51 21.04
N ALA A 152 -6.47 34.09 22.21
CA ALA A 152 -5.82 33.36 23.29
C ALA A 152 -6.70 32.22 23.83
N GLU A 153 -6.33 30.97 23.52
CA GLU A 153 -7.06 29.76 23.92
C GLU A 153 -7.09 29.63 25.46
N ARG A 154 -8.28 29.45 26.05
CA ARG A 154 -8.41 29.29 27.51
C ARG A 154 -8.04 27.86 27.93
N VAL A 155 -6.78 27.67 28.33
CA VAL A 155 -6.26 26.38 28.81
C VAL A 155 -6.83 26.05 30.20
N VAL A 156 -7.28 24.80 30.37
CA VAL A 156 -7.72 24.19 31.64
C VAL A 156 -7.01 22.86 31.87
N GLU A 157 -6.97 22.39 33.12
CA GLU A 157 -6.47 21.05 33.46
C GLU A 157 -7.62 20.11 33.85
N VAL A 158 -7.72 18.98 33.17
CA VAL A 158 -8.76 17.96 33.37
C VAL A 158 -8.12 16.69 33.93
N LYS A 159 -8.52 16.30 35.14
CA LYS A 159 -8.07 15.07 35.81
C LYS A 159 -9.14 13.99 35.64
N LEU A 160 -8.86 12.98 34.82
CA LEU A 160 -9.72 11.83 34.59
C LEU A 160 -9.19 10.60 35.35
N ILE A 161 -10.12 9.69 35.68
CA ILE A 161 -9.81 8.34 36.16
C ILE A 161 -10.31 7.35 35.11
N LYS A 162 -9.45 6.42 34.66
CA LYS A 162 -9.82 5.42 33.64
C LYS A 162 -10.95 4.53 34.13
N GLY A 163 -12.01 4.44 33.32
CA GLY A 163 -13.07 3.45 33.52
C GLY A 163 -12.71 2.10 32.89
N PRO A 164 -13.59 1.08 32.99
CA PRO A 164 -13.39 -0.23 32.36
C PRO A 164 -13.38 -0.20 30.82
N LYS A 165 -13.64 0.96 30.21
CA LYS A 165 -13.49 1.23 28.76
C LYS A 165 -12.49 2.37 28.49
N GLY A 166 -11.52 2.56 29.38
CA GLY A 166 -10.53 3.64 29.30
C GLY A 166 -11.11 5.02 29.64
N LEU A 167 -10.57 6.06 28.99
CA LEU A 167 -10.90 7.46 29.27
C LEU A 167 -12.26 7.93 28.73
N GLY A 168 -12.90 7.17 27.84
CA GLY A 168 -14.25 7.48 27.36
C GLY A 168 -14.34 8.68 26.42
N PHE A 169 -13.33 8.93 25.59
CA PHE A 169 -13.39 9.89 24.48
C PHE A 169 -12.57 9.40 23.27
N SER A 170 -12.68 10.08 22.15
CA SER A 170 -11.96 9.84 20.89
C SER A 170 -11.27 11.12 20.42
N ILE A 171 -10.15 10.97 19.68
CA ILE A 171 -9.37 12.09 19.14
C ILE A 171 -9.16 12.01 17.63
N ALA A 172 -8.85 13.15 17.02
CA ALA A 172 -8.27 13.28 15.68
C ALA A 172 -7.20 14.39 15.67
N GLY A 173 -6.49 14.57 14.56
CA GLY A 173 -5.39 15.51 14.47
C GLY A 173 -4.03 14.86 14.66
N GLY A 174 -2.97 15.66 14.58
CA GLY A 174 -1.57 15.24 14.54
C GLY A 174 -0.93 15.54 13.20
N VAL A 175 0.40 15.69 13.19
CA VAL A 175 1.19 15.87 11.96
C VAL A 175 0.90 14.71 10.99
N GLY A 176 0.69 15.04 9.72
CA GLY A 176 0.33 14.09 8.67
C GLY A 176 -1.11 13.55 8.73
N ASN A 177 -1.90 13.90 9.76
CA ASN A 177 -3.30 13.48 9.94
C ASN A 177 -4.15 14.62 10.57
N GLN A 178 -4.00 15.83 10.02
CA GLN A 178 -4.63 17.05 10.50
C GLN A 178 -6.17 16.91 10.58
N HIS A 179 -6.76 17.36 11.69
CA HIS A 179 -8.23 17.39 11.84
C HIS A 179 -8.84 18.66 11.22
N ILE A 180 -8.14 19.79 11.39
CA ILE A 180 -8.43 21.08 10.79
C ILE A 180 -7.28 21.36 9.80
N PRO A 181 -7.55 21.65 8.52
CA PRO A 181 -6.49 21.90 7.55
C PRO A 181 -5.53 23.01 7.99
N GLY A 182 -4.23 22.72 7.97
CA GLY A 182 -3.19 23.63 8.44
C GLY A 182 -2.86 23.52 9.94
N ASP A 183 -3.70 22.88 10.77
CA ASP A 183 -3.44 22.70 12.21
C ASP A 183 -3.10 21.23 12.54
N ASN A 184 -1.90 21.02 13.10
CA ASN A 184 -1.40 19.72 13.53
C ASN A 184 -1.91 19.29 14.92
N SER A 185 -2.64 20.15 15.63
CA SER A 185 -3.09 19.92 17.02
C SER A 185 -4.01 18.70 17.16
N ILE A 186 -4.06 18.15 18.38
CA ILE A 186 -4.93 17.02 18.74
C ILE A 186 -6.27 17.54 19.28
N TYR A 187 -7.38 17.06 18.74
CA TYR A 187 -8.74 17.47 19.11
C TYR A 187 -9.61 16.30 19.58
N VAL A 188 -10.51 16.55 20.52
CA VAL A 188 -11.55 15.61 20.95
C VAL A 188 -12.67 15.58 19.91
N THR A 189 -12.84 14.45 19.22
CA THR A 189 -13.88 14.27 18.19
C THR A 189 -15.17 13.62 18.71
N LYS A 190 -15.11 12.93 19.84
CA LYS A 190 -16.28 12.31 20.48
C LYS A 190 -16.06 12.12 21.97
N VAL A 191 -17.06 12.42 22.78
CA VAL A 191 -17.15 11.98 24.18
C VAL A 191 -18.10 10.78 24.23
N ILE A 192 -17.72 9.72 24.96
CA ILE A 192 -18.46 8.45 25.01
C ILE A 192 -19.36 8.45 26.24
N GLU A 193 -20.67 8.39 25.99
CA GLU A 193 -21.71 8.34 27.03
C GLU A 193 -21.44 7.26 28.10
N GLY A 194 -21.59 7.63 29.37
CA GLY A 194 -21.25 6.77 30.51
C GLY A 194 -19.76 6.49 30.74
N GLY A 195 -18.88 6.92 29.83
CA GLY A 195 -17.42 6.86 29.96
C GLY A 195 -16.85 7.85 30.97
N ALA A 196 -15.54 7.80 31.22
CA ALA A 196 -14.90 8.62 32.25
C ALA A 196 -14.98 10.13 31.96
N ALA A 197 -14.61 10.57 30.75
CA ALA A 197 -14.75 11.96 30.33
C ALA A 197 -16.20 12.47 30.39
N HIS A 198 -17.18 11.63 30.03
CA HIS A 198 -18.60 11.97 30.15
C HIS A 198 -19.06 12.14 31.61
N LYS A 199 -18.53 11.34 32.54
CA LYS A 199 -18.85 11.43 33.96
C LYS A 199 -18.16 12.60 34.67
N ASP A 200 -17.00 13.04 34.16
CA ASP A 200 -16.31 14.24 34.61
C ASP A 200 -16.94 15.52 34.03
N GLY A 201 -17.44 15.46 32.80
CA GLY A 201 -18.22 16.52 32.15
C GLY A 201 -17.41 17.74 31.67
N ARG A 202 -16.15 17.90 32.10
CA ARG A 202 -15.31 19.05 31.69
C ARG A 202 -14.72 18.93 30.30
N LEU A 203 -14.60 17.72 29.75
CA LEU A 203 -14.10 17.47 28.40
C LEU A 203 -15.26 17.41 27.40
N GLN A 204 -15.15 18.13 26.29
CA GLN A 204 -16.19 18.32 25.27
C GLN A 204 -15.65 18.06 23.86
N VAL A 205 -16.53 17.85 22.88
CA VAL A 205 -16.14 17.74 21.47
C VAL A 205 -15.67 19.11 20.96
N GLY A 206 -14.57 19.14 20.22
CA GLY A 206 -13.88 20.36 19.79
C GLY A 206 -12.80 20.87 20.74
N ASP A 207 -12.68 20.31 21.95
CA ASP A 207 -11.56 20.60 22.87
C ASP A 207 -10.22 20.19 22.26
N LYS A 208 -9.19 21.03 22.40
CA LYS A 208 -7.82 20.80 21.91
C LYS A 208 -6.94 20.31 23.05
N ILE A 209 -6.34 19.13 22.91
CA ILE A 209 -5.49 18.51 23.94
C ILE A 209 -4.04 18.93 23.69
N LEU A 210 -3.49 19.72 24.60
CA LEU A 210 -2.13 20.24 24.54
C LEU A 210 -1.11 19.29 25.20
N ALA A 211 -1.51 18.55 26.24
CA ALA A 211 -0.62 17.60 26.91
C ALA A 211 -1.38 16.47 27.63
N VAL A 212 -0.70 15.34 27.80
CA VAL A 212 -1.15 14.17 28.59
C VAL A 212 -0.11 13.90 29.67
N ASN A 213 -0.50 14.09 30.94
CA ASN A 213 0.41 14.20 32.07
C ASN A 213 1.55 15.20 31.76
N ASN A 214 2.79 14.73 31.63
CA ASN A 214 3.96 15.56 31.34
C ASN A 214 4.40 15.50 29.86
N VAL A 215 3.62 14.86 28.98
CA VAL A 215 3.93 14.71 27.54
C VAL A 215 3.16 15.75 26.74
N SER A 216 3.84 16.66 26.04
CA SER A 216 3.19 17.59 25.11
C SER A 216 2.65 16.84 23.88
N LEU A 217 1.54 17.33 23.32
CA LEU A 217 0.93 16.86 22.07
C LEU A 217 1.00 17.93 20.96
N GLU A 218 1.86 18.94 21.11
CA GLU A 218 2.16 19.93 20.07
C GLU A 218 3.02 19.28 18.97
N ASP A 219 2.61 19.41 17.70
CA ASP A 219 3.28 18.87 16.51
C ASP A 219 3.69 17.37 16.56
N VAL A 220 2.97 16.56 17.32
CA VAL A 220 3.16 15.09 17.38
C VAL A 220 2.43 14.37 16.24
N MET A 221 2.84 13.13 15.91
CA MET A 221 2.04 12.29 15.01
C MET A 221 0.77 11.84 15.72
N HIS A 222 -0.29 11.55 14.95
CA HIS A 222 -1.54 11.02 15.50
C HIS A 222 -1.32 9.74 16.34
N GLU A 223 -0.40 8.88 15.91
CA GLU A 223 -0.08 7.62 16.58
C GLU A 223 0.62 7.86 17.93
N ASP A 224 1.47 8.89 18.04
CA ASP A 224 2.11 9.30 19.30
C ASP A 224 1.10 9.84 20.30
N ALA A 225 0.14 10.66 19.85
CA ALA A 225 -0.95 11.15 20.71
C ALA A 225 -1.85 10.01 21.23
N VAL A 226 -2.15 9.03 20.37
CA VAL A 226 -2.87 7.82 20.77
C VAL A 226 -2.03 6.95 21.71
N ALA A 227 -0.72 6.86 21.51
CA ALA A 227 0.20 6.14 22.41
C ALA A 227 0.28 6.83 23.79
N ALA A 228 0.42 8.15 23.83
CA ALA A 228 0.42 8.95 25.06
C ALA A 228 -0.88 8.79 25.86
N LEU A 229 -2.05 8.82 25.20
CA LEU A 229 -3.33 8.60 25.88
C LEU A 229 -3.52 7.16 26.38
N LYS A 230 -3.02 6.16 25.65
CA LYS A 230 -3.09 4.74 26.05
C LYS A 230 -2.12 4.44 27.19
N ASN A 231 -0.85 4.82 27.05
CA ASN A 231 0.26 4.51 27.95
C ASN A 231 0.27 5.41 29.20
N THR A 232 -0.81 5.32 29.97
CA THR A 232 -1.03 6.03 31.22
C THR A 232 -1.64 5.11 32.26
N TYR A 233 -1.45 5.43 33.53
CA TYR A 233 -2.04 4.70 34.66
C TYR A 233 -3.54 5.04 34.83
N ASP A 234 -4.15 4.57 35.92
CA ASP A 234 -5.57 4.78 36.21
C ASP A 234 -5.95 6.26 36.36
N VAL A 235 -5.00 7.13 36.68
CA VAL A 235 -5.20 8.59 36.76
C VAL A 235 -4.47 9.27 35.61
N VAL A 236 -5.17 10.17 34.91
CA VAL A 236 -4.64 10.93 33.78
C VAL A 236 -4.97 12.40 33.94
N TYR A 237 -3.96 13.25 33.82
CA TYR A 237 -4.10 14.70 33.74
C TYR A 237 -4.00 15.11 32.27
N LEU A 238 -4.87 16.01 31.83
CA LEU A 238 -4.90 16.55 30.47
C LEU A 238 -4.82 18.07 30.55
N ARG A 239 -3.86 18.70 29.85
CA ARG A 239 -3.96 20.14 29.56
C ARG A 239 -4.79 20.30 28.30
N VAL A 240 -5.86 21.07 28.40
CA VAL A 240 -6.89 21.19 27.35
C VAL A 240 -7.13 22.67 27.07
N ALA A 241 -6.87 23.11 25.85
CA ALA A 241 -7.35 24.37 25.33
C ALA A 241 -8.86 24.26 25.04
N LYS A 242 -9.66 25.13 25.69
CA LYS A 242 -11.09 25.20 25.43
C LYS A 242 -11.38 25.94 24.12
N ALA A 243 -12.20 25.32 23.28
CA ALA A 243 -12.77 25.97 22.10
C ALA A 243 -13.59 27.20 22.54
N THR A 244 -13.21 28.37 22.04
CA THR A 244 -13.90 29.64 22.32
C THR A 244 -15.17 29.73 21.48
N VAL A 245 -16.29 29.20 22.01
CA VAL A 245 -17.62 29.33 21.38
C VAL A 245 -18.23 30.67 21.78
N PRO A 246 -18.49 31.61 20.84
CA PRO A 246 -19.34 32.77 21.09
C PRO A 246 -20.77 32.28 21.32
N GLY A 247 -21.38 32.69 22.43
CA GLY A 247 -22.62 32.08 22.90
C GLY A 247 -23.85 32.40 22.03
N LEU A 248 -24.62 31.37 21.70
CA LEU A 248 -26.05 31.48 21.40
C LEU A 248 -26.80 30.53 22.35
N GLY A 249 -27.93 30.99 22.91
CA GLY A 249 -28.55 30.39 24.10
C GLY A 249 -29.58 29.28 23.83
N ASP A 250 -30.17 28.79 24.92
CA ASP A 250 -31.16 27.70 24.95
C ASP A 250 -32.38 27.95 24.04
N SER A 251 -32.70 26.98 23.18
CA SER A 251 -34.06 26.55 22.82
C SER A 251 -34.05 25.32 21.90
N TYR A 252 -35.22 24.69 21.72
CA TYR A 252 -35.50 23.58 20.80
C TYR A 252 -34.86 22.22 21.11
N GLY A 253 -35.22 21.65 22.27
CA GLY A 253 -35.50 20.21 22.33
C GLY A 253 -36.79 19.88 21.55
N PRO A 254 -36.91 18.70 20.92
CA PRO A 254 -38.16 18.28 20.28
C PRO A 254 -39.24 17.97 21.32
N PRO A 255 -40.54 18.18 21.02
CA PRO A 255 -41.61 18.01 21.99
C PRO A 255 -41.97 16.53 22.19
N ASP A 256 -42.03 16.12 23.46
CA ASP A 256 -42.66 14.86 23.88
C ASP A 256 -44.17 15.10 24.06
N VAL A 257 -45.01 14.21 23.55
CA VAL A 257 -46.49 14.33 23.64
C VAL A 257 -47.09 13.01 24.07
N THR A 258 -47.82 13.06 25.19
CA THR A 258 -48.38 11.90 25.90
C THR A 258 -49.69 11.39 25.28
N GLY A 259 -50.05 10.13 25.56
CA GLY A 259 -51.25 9.51 24.97
C GLY A 259 -51.60 8.11 25.50
N SER A 260 -51.73 7.95 26.82
CA SER A 260 -52.15 6.69 27.44
C SER A 260 -53.68 6.53 27.49
N TYR A 261 -54.18 5.31 27.24
CA TYR A 261 -55.47 4.79 27.75
C TYR A 261 -55.46 3.25 27.78
N SER A 262 -56.43 2.63 28.46
CA SER A 262 -56.24 1.32 29.11
C SER A 262 -57.41 0.32 28.94
N ALA A 263 -57.15 -0.93 29.37
CA ALA A 263 -58.06 -1.90 30.01
C ALA A 263 -58.56 -3.13 29.21
N HIS A 264 -59.10 -4.09 29.99
CA HIS A 264 -59.68 -5.42 29.66
C HIS A 264 -58.63 -6.54 29.44
N LEU A 265 -58.37 -7.43 30.43
CA LEU A 265 -59.17 -8.56 30.97
C LEU A 265 -59.09 -9.82 30.05
N ASP A 266 -58.96 -11.06 30.54
CA ASP A 266 -59.08 -11.59 31.92
C ASP A 266 -58.32 -12.94 32.14
N SER A 267 -58.34 -13.47 33.38
CA SER A 267 -58.36 -14.91 33.77
C SER A 267 -57.22 -15.90 33.36
N GLU A 268 -56.75 -16.87 34.18
CA GLU A 268 -56.85 -17.22 35.63
C GLU A 268 -55.54 -17.89 36.13
N LEU A 269 -55.49 -18.22 37.44
CA LEU A 269 -54.43 -18.93 38.20
C LEU A 269 -55.12 -19.94 39.16
N PRO A 270 -54.48 -20.57 40.18
CA PRO A 270 -53.28 -21.43 40.26
C PRO A 270 -53.69 -22.81 40.87
N PRO A 271 -53.26 -23.30 42.08
CA PRO A 271 -51.92 -23.49 42.69
C PRO A 271 -51.61 -24.94 43.16
N GLN A 272 -50.42 -25.16 43.76
CA GLN A 272 -50.13 -25.84 45.07
C GLN A 272 -48.83 -26.69 45.04
N SER A 273 -48.02 -26.83 46.11
CA SER A 273 -47.85 -26.05 47.37
C SER A 273 -46.64 -26.51 48.20
N PHE A 274 -45.70 -25.59 48.55
CA PHE A 274 -44.79 -25.61 49.73
C PHE A 274 -43.81 -26.82 49.90
N LEU A 275 -42.76 -26.83 50.75
CA LEU A 275 -42.27 -25.99 51.88
C LEU A 275 -40.77 -25.65 51.77
N GLY A 276 -40.32 -24.61 52.50
CA GLY A 276 -38.92 -24.37 52.95
C GLY A 276 -38.86 -24.39 54.50
N PRO A 277 -37.90 -23.71 55.20
CA PRO A 277 -36.82 -22.79 54.78
C PRO A 277 -35.41 -23.42 55.06
N GLU A 278 -34.25 -22.83 55.47
CA GLU A 278 -33.76 -21.54 56.02
C GLU A 278 -32.35 -21.13 55.45
N PHE A 279 -31.54 -20.39 56.23
CA PHE A 279 -30.31 -19.62 55.88
C PHE A 279 -29.50 -19.31 57.18
N PRO A 280 -28.32 -18.62 57.22
CA PRO A 280 -27.28 -18.25 56.22
C PRO A 280 -25.86 -18.74 56.73
N PRO A 281 -24.65 -18.16 56.44
CA PRO A 281 -24.25 -17.06 55.53
C PRO A 281 -22.92 -17.19 54.69
N ALA A 282 -22.76 -16.22 53.77
CA ALA A 282 -21.53 -15.48 53.40
C ALA A 282 -20.54 -15.95 52.28
N LEU A 283 -19.98 -14.90 51.64
CA LEU A 283 -18.78 -14.76 50.79
C LEU A 283 -18.80 -15.11 49.29
N THR A 284 -17.90 -14.42 48.58
CA THR A 284 -17.71 -14.34 47.11
C THR A 284 -16.21 -14.56 46.75
N PRO A 285 -15.70 -14.22 45.54
CA PRO A 285 -15.51 -15.14 44.42
C PRO A 285 -14.03 -15.39 44.05
N THR A 286 -13.74 -16.29 43.10
CA THR A 286 -12.43 -16.31 42.38
C THR A 286 -12.46 -17.07 41.04
N SER A 287 -11.45 -16.85 40.20
CA SER A 287 -11.39 -17.21 38.77
C SER A 287 -10.75 -18.58 38.47
N PRO A 288 -11.07 -19.21 37.32
CA PRO A 288 -10.27 -20.31 36.76
C PRO A 288 -9.00 -19.79 36.04
N ARG A 289 -7.89 -20.52 36.15
CA ARG A 289 -6.66 -20.30 35.36
C ARG A 289 -6.36 -21.50 34.45
N ARG A 290 -6.08 -21.19 33.18
CA ARG A 290 -4.98 -21.74 32.35
C ARG A 290 -4.72 -23.26 32.42
N PHE A 291 -5.09 -23.96 31.35
CA PHE A 291 -4.32 -25.08 30.81
C PHE A 291 -3.80 -24.71 29.41
N SER A 292 -2.63 -25.24 29.04
CA SER A 292 -1.98 -24.98 27.74
C SER A 292 -1.86 -26.28 26.95
N PRO A 293 -2.11 -26.28 25.62
CA PRO A 293 -1.64 -27.35 24.75
C PRO A 293 -0.10 -27.33 24.64
N GLY A 294 0.54 -28.49 24.66
CA GLY A 294 1.96 -28.62 24.33
C GLY A 294 2.20 -28.75 22.82
N PRO A 295 3.45 -28.63 22.34
CA PRO A 295 3.78 -28.93 20.94
C PRO A 295 3.53 -30.40 20.64
N LYS A 296 3.02 -30.71 19.43
CA LYS A 296 3.08 -32.07 18.88
C LYS A 296 4.32 -32.22 18.03
N GLU A 297 5.01 -33.34 18.19
CA GLU A 297 6.17 -33.71 17.37
C GLU A 297 5.75 -34.04 15.93
N LEU A 298 6.64 -33.75 14.99
CA LEU A 298 6.51 -34.20 13.61
C LEU A 298 6.98 -35.66 13.52
N LEU A 299 6.04 -36.60 13.48
CA LEU A 299 6.31 -37.99 13.13
C LEU A 299 6.49 -38.12 11.60
N PRO A 300 7.33 -39.05 11.12
CA PRO A 300 7.49 -39.32 9.69
C PRO A 300 6.22 -39.92 9.06
N ASP A 301 6.11 -39.81 7.73
CA ASP A 301 4.87 -39.98 6.97
C ASP A 301 4.39 -41.44 6.79
N ASP A 302 5.16 -42.43 7.29
CA ASP A 302 4.87 -43.87 7.15
C ASP A 302 3.81 -44.41 8.13
N ASP A 303 3.58 -43.75 9.27
CA ASP A 303 2.71 -44.24 10.37
C ASP A 303 1.25 -43.72 10.33
N VAL A 304 0.77 -43.23 9.18
CA VAL A 304 -0.63 -42.74 9.04
C VAL A 304 -1.61 -43.90 8.84
N PRO A 305 -2.63 -44.08 9.73
CA PRO A 305 -3.61 -45.16 9.58
C PRO A 305 -4.42 -45.02 8.28
N ARG A 306 -4.28 -46.02 7.40
CA ARG A 306 -4.95 -46.12 6.10
C ARG A 306 -6.38 -46.67 6.18
N ASP A 307 -6.88 -46.96 7.38
CA ASP A 307 -8.25 -47.45 7.60
C ASP A 307 -9.32 -46.36 7.41
N PRO A 308 -10.55 -46.72 6.99
CA PRO A 308 -11.67 -45.79 6.94
C PRO A 308 -12.04 -45.19 8.31
N ARG A 309 -11.91 -43.87 8.44
CA ARG A 309 -12.23 -43.10 9.65
C ARG A 309 -13.67 -42.58 9.57
N ARG A 310 -14.47 -42.77 10.62
CA ARG A 310 -15.82 -42.18 10.76
C ARG A 310 -15.74 -40.92 11.61
N ILE A 311 -15.93 -39.79 10.95
CA ILE A 311 -15.68 -38.42 11.43
C ILE A 311 -17.03 -37.70 11.55
N VAL A 312 -17.23 -36.82 12.52
CA VAL A 312 -18.48 -36.06 12.71
C VAL A 312 -18.20 -34.56 12.80
N ILE A 313 -18.65 -33.81 11.80
CA ILE A 313 -18.30 -32.38 11.64
C ILE A 313 -19.56 -31.51 11.80
N PRO A 314 -19.58 -30.55 12.74
CA PRO A 314 -20.65 -29.57 12.84
C PRO A 314 -20.55 -28.57 11.68
N ARG A 315 -21.68 -28.13 11.14
CA ARG A 315 -21.71 -27.18 10.02
C ARG A 315 -21.54 -25.75 10.52
N GLY A 316 -20.49 -25.08 10.05
CA GLY A 316 -20.23 -23.67 10.33
C GLY A 316 -21.01 -22.74 9.40
N SER A 317 -20.92 -21.44 9.68
CA SER A 317 -21.52 -20.38 8.85
C SER A 317 -21.04 -20.36 7.40
N THR A 318 -19.84 -20.89 7.13
CA THR A 318 -19.24 -21.04 5.79
C THR A 318 -19.37 -22.46 5.22
N GLY A 319 -20.12 -23.36 5.88
CA GLY A 319 -20.23 -24.78 5.50
C GLY A 319 -19.32 -25.69 6.34
N LEU A 320 -18.73 -26.71 5.72
CA LEU A 320 -17.89 -27.71 6.42
C LEU A 320 -16.39 -27.38 6.40
N GLY A 321 -15.95 -26.42 5.57
CA GLY A 321 -14.54 -26.00 5.51
C GLY A 321 -13.61 -26.95 4.74
N PHE A 322 -14.09 -27.63 3.70
CA PHE A 322 -13.23 -28.39 2.78
C PHE A 322 -13.82 -28.42 1.36
N ASN A 323 -12.95 -28.64 0.35
CA ASN A 323 -13.33 -28.78 -1.06
C ASN A 323 -13.20 -30.24 -1.51
N ILE A 324 -14.08 -30.66 -2.44
CA ILE A 324 -14.04 -31.99 -3.06
C ILE A 324 -13.71 -31.91 -4.56
N VAL A 325 -13.12 -32.98 -5.09
CA VAL A 325 -12.81 -33.22 -6.51
C VAL A 325 -13.05 -34.70 -6.86
N GLY A 326 -13.02 -35.05 -8.14
CA GLY A 326 -13.36 -36.38 -8.64
C GLY A 326 -14.87 -36.61 -8.75
N GLY A 327 -15.28 -37.85 -9.02
CA GLY A 327 -16.66 -38.21 -9.37
C GLY A 327 -16.99 -38.10 -10.86
N GLU A 328 -15.98 -38.29 -11.72
CA GLU A 328 -16.04 -38.36 -13.19
C GLU A 328 -15.35 -39.67 -13.64
N ASP A 329 -15.78 -40.29 -14.74
CA ASP A 329 -15.31 -41.62 -15.23
C ASP A 329 -15.33 -42.78 -14.20
N GLY A 330 -16.02 -42.63 -13.07
CA GLY A 330 -15.99 -43.59 -11.95
C GLY A 330 -14.84 -43.40 -10.97
N GLU A 331 -14.09 -42.29 -11.06
CA GLU A 331 -13.06 -41.91 -10.10
C GLU A 331 -13.66 -41.43 -8.78
N GLY A 332 -13.00 -41.77 -7.68
CA GLY A 332 -13.49 -41.47 -6.32
C GLY A 332 -13.65 -39.99 -6.02
N ILE A 333 -14.48 -39.68 -5.01
CA ILE A 333 -14.59 -38.33 -4.44
C ILE A 333 -13.44 -38.12 -3.45
N PHE A 334 -12.57 -37.13 -3.68
CA PHE A 334 -11.43 -36.83 -2.81
C PHE A 334 -11.46 -35.40 -2.26
N ILE A 335 -10.87 -35.19 -1.09
CA ILE A 335 -10.66 -33.86 -0.51
C ILE A 335 -9.40 -33.23 -1.10
N SER A 336 -9.56 -32.10 -1.79
CA SER A 336 -8.45 -31.37 -2.42
C SER A 336 -7.89 -30.23 -1.58
N PHE A 337 -8.67 -29.70 -0.65
CA PHE A 337 -8.31 -28.57 0.21
C PHE A 337 -9.13 -28.57 1.50
N ILE A 338 -8.54 -28.11 2.59
CA ILE A 338 -9.21 -27.88 3.88
C ILE A 338 -8.95 -26.41 4.27
N LEU A 339 -10.00 -25.72 4.68
CA LEU A 339 -9.98 -24.31 5.07
C LEU A 339 -9.50 -24.19 6.52
N ALA A 340 -8.33 -23.59 6.72
CA ALA A 340 -7.78 -23.29 8.03
C ALA A 340 -8.78 -22.50 8.91
N GLY A 341 -8.94 -22.90 10.17
CA GLY A 341 -9.96 -22.39 11.09
C GLY A 341 -11.41 -22.78 10.76
N GLY A 342 -11.65 -23.52 9.68
CA GLY A 342 -12.96 -24.07 9.32
C GLY A 342 -13.31 -25.34 10.11
N PRO A 343 -14.57 -25.81 10.11
CA PRO A 343 -15.00 -26.94 10.95
C PRO A 343 -14.24 -28.26 10.71
N ALA A 344 -13.81 -28.53 9.47
CA ALA A 344 -12.97 -29.70 9.18
C ALA A 344 -11.54 -29.57 9.72
N ASP A 345 -10.92 -28.39 9.62
CA ASP A 345 -9.60 -28.12 10.21
C ASP A 345 -9.65 -28.23 11.74
N LEU A 346 -10.67 -27.62 12.36
CA LEU A 346 -10.95 -27.71 13.79
C LEU A 346 -11.28 -29.14 14.27
N SER A 347 -11.65 -30.06 13.38
CA SER A 347 -11.78 -31.48 13.72
C SER A 347 -10.44 -32.21 13.78
N GLY A 348 -9.48 -31.84 12.93
CA GLY A 348 -8.18 -32.50 12.78
C GLY A 348 -8.20 -33.91 12.19
N GLU A 349 -9.37 -34.47 11.85
CA GLU A 349 -9.52 -35.87 11.40
C GLU A 349 -9.53 -36.06 9.87
N LEU A 350 -9.87 -35.01 9.11
CA LEU A 350 -9.80 -34.96 7.64
C LEU A 350 -8.48 -34.38 7.15
N ARG A 351 -8.01 -34.83 5.98
CA ARG A 351 -6.77 -34.38 5.31
C ARG A 351 -6.96 -34.24 3.78
N LYS A 352 -6.09 -33.44 3.12
CA LYS A 352 -5.96 -33.47 1.65
C LYS A 352 -5.60 -34.90 1.23
N GLY A 353 -6.26 -35.44 0.20
CA GLY A 353 -6.05 -36.82 -0.26
C GLY A 353 -6.85 -37.88 0.50
N ASP A 354 -7.75 -37.50 1.41
CA ASP A 354 -8.79 -38.40 1.89
C ASP A 354 -9.85 -38.63 0.79
N GLN A 355 -10.12 -39.90 0.46
CA GLN A 355 -11.29 -40.29 -0.32
C GLN A 355 -12.53 -40.34 0.59
N ILE A 356 -13.62 -39.69 0.20
CA ILE A 356 -14.90 -39.76 0.90
C ILE A 356 -15.66 -41.01 0.44
N LEU A 357 -15.86 -41.95 1.36
CA LEU A 357 -16.56 -43.21 1.10
C LEU A 357 -18.06 -43.10 1.39
N SER A 358 -18.50 -42.31 2.38
CA SER A 358 -19.93 -42.03 2.60
C SER A 358 -20.18 -40.76 3.40
N VAL A 359 -21.39 -40.20 3.28
CA VAL A 359 -21.87 -39.01 4.01
C VAL A 359 -23.26 -39.30 4.58
N ASN A 360 -23.44 -39.19 5.90
CA ASN A 360 -24.66 -39.54 6.64
C ASN A 360 -25.25 -40.94 6.28
N GLY A 361 -24.39 -41.88 5.85
CA GLY A 361 -24.79 -43.23 5.42
C GLY A 361 -25.11 -43.36 3.93
N VAL A 362 -25.10 -42.27 3.15
CA VAL A 362 -25.13 -42.30 1.68
C VAL A 362 -23.74 -42.69 1.16
N ASP A 363 -23.63 -43.83 0.49
CA ASP A 363 -22.39 -44.30 -0.13
C ASP A 363 -21.98 -43.40 -1.30
N LEU A 364 -20.72 -42.98 -1.34
CA LEU A 364 -20.16 -42.10 -2.36
C LEU A 364 -19.02 -42.73 -3.17
N ARG A 365 -18.70 -44.02 -2.95
CA ARG A 365 -17.55 -44.70 -3.58
C ARG A 365 -17.58 -44.77 -5.10
N GLY A 366 -18.76 -44.63 -5.70
CA GLY A 366 -18.96 -44.48 -7.14
C GLY A 366 -20.02 -43.43 -7.49
N ALA A 367 -20.19 -42.42 -6.62
CA ALA A 367 -21.12 -41.32 -6.85
C ALA A 367 -20.49 -40.25 -7.76
N THR A 368 -21.32 -39.55 -8.53
CA THR A 368 -20.83 -38.41 -9.33
C THR A 368 -20.48 -37.22 -8.43
N HIS A 369 -19.68 -36.29 -8.97
CA HIS A 369 -19.34 -35.04 -8.28
C HIS A 369 -20.58 -34.30 -7.74
N GLU A 370 -21.62 -34.21 -8.55
CA GLU A 370 -22.88 -33.55 -8.19
C GLU A 370 -23.64 -34.30 -7.07
N GLN A 371 -23.69 -35.63 -7.13
CA GLN A 371 -24.32 -36.46 -6.10
C GLN A 371 -23.60 -36.31 -4.74
N ALA A 372 -22.27 -36.28 -4.74
CA ALA A 372 -21.46 -36.06 -3.54
C ALA A 372 -21.64 -34.63 -2.97
N ALA A 373 -21.62 -33.62 -3.85
CA ALA A 373 -21.88 -32.24 -3.46
C ALA A 373 -23.31 -32.05 -2.91
N LEU A 374 -24.31 -32.75 -3.47
CA LEU A 374 -25.70 -32.73 -2.99
C LEU A 374 -25.83 -33.43 -1.64
N ALA A 375 -25.18 -34.58 -1.44
CA ALA A 375 -25.15 -35.29 -0.15
C ALA A 375 -24.55 -34.40 0.96
N LEU A 376 -23.39 -33.78 0.71
CA LEU A 376 -22.75 -32.84 1.64
C LEU A 376 -23.60 -31.59 1.91
N LYS A 377 -24.26 -31.03 0.88
CA LYS A 377 -25.17 -29.88 1.04
C LYS A 377 -26.42 -30.22 1.87
N ASN A 378 -26.97 -31.43 1.72
CA ASN A 378 -28.21 -31.85 2.36
C ASN A 378 -28.01 -32.55 3.72
N ALA A 379 -26.78 -32.84 4.14
CA ALA A 379 -26.44 -33.54 5.38
C ALA A 379 -26.79 -32.81 6.71
N GLY A 380 -27.51 -31.68 6.65
CA GLY A 380 -28.00 -30.97 7.83
C GLY A 380 -26.93 -30.14 8.56
N GLN A 381 -27.04 -30.08 9.90
CA GLN A 381 -26.19 -29.28 10.80
C GLN A 381 -25.03 -30.08 11.43
N SER A 382 -25.07 -31.40 11.38
CA SER A 382 -23.99 -32.28 11.83
C SER A 382 -23.82 -33.40 10.81
N VAL A 383 -22.61 -33.51 10.26
CA VAL A 383 -22.32 -34.32 9.08
C VAL A 383 -21.36 -35.43 9.47
N THR A 384 -21.86 -36.67 9.46
CA THR A 384 -21.04 -37.87 9.60
C THR A 384 -20.41 -38.19 8.24
N ILE A 385 -19.08 -38.20 8.18
CA ILE A 385 -18.31 -38.53 6.98
C ILE A 385 -17.52 -39.81 7.27
N VAL A 386 -17.54 -40.79 6.36
CA VAL A 386 -16.56 -41.88 6.37
C VAL A 386 -15.53 -41.59 5.29
N ALA A 387 -14.27 -41.37 5.69
CA ALA A 387 -13.17 -40.97 4.82
C ALA A 387 -11.96 -41.89 4.99
N GLN A 388 -11.18 -42.11 3.93
CA GLN A 388 -10.00 -42.97 3.93
C GLN A 388 -8.82 -42.26 3.27
N TYR A 389 -7.66 -42.21 3.93
CA TYR A 389 -6.48 -41.55 3.39
C TYR A 389 -5.88 -42.36 2.23
N ARG A 390 -5.83 -41.76 1.03
CA ARG A 390 -5.37 -42.40 -0.21
C ARG A 390 -4.50 -41.46 -1.05
N PRO A 391 -3.33 -41.03 -0.56
CA PRO A 391 -2.46 -40.08 -1.27
C PRO A 391 -1.99 -40.62 -2.63
N GLU A 392 -1.80 -41.94 -2.75
CA GLU A 392 -1.36 -42.62 -3.97
C GLU A 392 -2.39 -42.58 -5.11
N GLU A 393 -3.68 -42.71 -4.79
CA GLU A 393 -4.78 -42.58 -5.76
C GLU A 393 -5.05 -41.10 -6.08
N TYR A 394 -5.04 -40.25 -5.05
CA TYR A 394 -5.24 -38.81 -5.19
C TYR A 394 -4.14 -38.14 -6.04
N GLY A 395 -2.87 -38.53 -5.86
CA GLY A 395 -1.77 -38.03 -6.68
C GLY A 395 -1.87 -38.42 -8.16
N ARG A 396 -2.39 -39.63 -8.46
CA ARG A 396 -2.69 -40.04 -9.85
C ARG A 396 -3.85 -39.23 -10.43
N PHE A 397 -4.85 -38.89 -9.62
CA PHE A 397 -5.94 -38.01 -10.02
C PHE A 397 -5.45 -36.57 -10.31
N GLU A 398 -4.62 -35.98 -9.44
CA GLU A 398 -4.01 -34.66 -9.70
C GLU A 398 -3.17 -34.67 -10.99
N ALA A 399 -2.41 -35.74 -11.26
CA ALA A 399 -1.67 -35.91 -12.51
C ALA A 399 -2.59 -36.04 -13.74
N LYS A 400 -3.59 -36.92 -13.72
CA LYS A 400 -4.56 -37.09 -14.83
C LYS A 400 -5.27 -35.77 -15.17
N ILE A 401 -5.66 -35.00 -14.16
CA ILE A 401 -6.30 -33.69 -14.35
C ILE A 401 -5.31 -32.63 -14.87
N HIS A 402 -4.02 -32.73 -14.55
CA HIS A 402 -2.97 -31.91 -15.15
C HIS A 402 -2.83 -32.22 -16.65
N ASP A 403 -2.61 -33.50 -16.99
CA ASP A 403 -2.44 -33.98 -18.36
C ASP A 403 -3.66 -33.67 -19.24
N LEU A 404 -4.88 -33.86 -18.73
CA LEU A 404 -6.12 -33.58 -19.46
C LEU A 404 -6.31 -32.07 -19.68
N ARG A 405 -5.86 -31.21 -18.75
CA ARG A 405 -5.84 -29.76 -18.95
C ARG A 405 -4.84 -29.36 -20.03
N GLU A 406 -3.64 -29.93 -20.04
CA GLU A 406 -2.67 -29.69 -21.12
C GLU A 406 -3.19 -30.15 -22.49
N GLN A 407 -3.89 -31.28 -22.55
CA GLN A 407 -4.54 -31.76 -23.77
C GLN A 407 -5.65 -30.82 -24.26
N LEU A 408 -6.52 -30.33 -23.37
CA LEU A 408 -7.59 -29.38 -23.72
C LEU A 408 -7.07 -27.97 -24.07
N LEU A 409 -5.94 -27.55 -23.50
CA LEU A 409 -5.28 -26.30 -23.88
C LEU A 409 -4.53 -26.41 -25.21
N SER A 410 -4.05 -27.60 -25.59
CA SER A 410 -3.35 -27.84 -26.86
C SER A 410 -4.26 -28.21 -28.03
N SER A 411 -5.48 -28.71 -27.80
CA SER A 411 -6.40 -29.11 -28.87
C SER A 411 -6.98 -27.96 -29.72
N SER A 412 -6.78 -26.70 -29.32
CA SER A 412 -7.35 -25.52 -30.01
C SER A 412 -6.43 -24.87 -31.07
N LEU A 413 -5.17 -25.32 -31.19
CA LEU A 413 -4.23 -24.94 -32.26
C LEU A 413 -3.49 -26.19 -32.76
N GLY A 414 -3.32 -26.30 -34.07
CA GLY A 414 -3.05 -27.60 -34.71
C GLY A 414 -1.71 -28.26 -34.36
N SER A 415 -1.80 -29.45 -33.74
CA SER A 415 -0.85 -30.58 -33.88
C SER A 415 0.65 -30.24 -33.75
N GLY A 416 1.12 -30.03 -32.52
CA GLY A 416 2.53 -29.74 -32.22
C GLY A 416 3.08 -30.36 -30.93
N SER A 417 2.60 -31.54 -30.51
CA SER A 417 3.10 -32.21 -29.30
C SER A 417 4.52 -32.75 -29.50
N ALA A 418 5.52 -31.89 -29.27
CA ALA A 418 6.92 -32.25 -29.14
C ALA A 418 7.44 -31.80 -27.77
N SER A 419 8.02 -32.74 -27.01
CA SER A 419 8.90 -32.40 -25.89
C SER A 419 10.04 -31.52 -26.41
N LEU A 420 10.58 -30.61 -25.58
CA LEU A 420 11.75 -29.74 -25.91
C LEU A 420 13.09 -30.50 -26.13
N ARG A 421 13.00 -31.79 -26.46
CA ARG A 421 14.06 -32.61 -27.07
C ARG A 421 14.32 -32.16 -28.52
N SER A 422 15.00 -31.04 -28.67
CA SER A 422 15.87 -30.73 -29.81
C SER A 422 15.30 -31.10 -31.20
N ASP A 423 14.40 -30.28 -31.76
CA ASP A 423 14.32 -30.17 -33.22
C ASP A 423 15.47 -29.26 -33.66
N PRO A 424 16.52 -29.77 -34.32
CA PRO A 424 17.71 -28.99 -34.69
C PRO A 424 17.45 -27.91 -35.77
N LYS A 425 16.18 -27.66 -36.14
CA LYS A 425 15.78 -26.59 -37.05
C LYS A 425 15.01 -25.44 -36.37
N ARG A 426 14.65 -25.57 -35.08
CA ARG A 426 14.00 -24.50 -34.31
C ARG A 426 14.68 -24.30 -32.95
N GLY A 427 15.63 -23.37 -32.94
CA GLY A 427 16.11 -22.75 -31.71
C GLY A 427 14.99 -21.98 -31.00
N PHE A 428 15.19 -21.73 -29.70
CA PHE A 428 14.26 -21.00 -28.85
C PHE A 428 14.88 -19.69 -28.36
N TYR A 429 14.06 -18.80 -27.79
CA TYR A 429 14.51 -17.50 -27.30
C TYR A 429 14.38 -17.43 -25.78
N VAL A 430 15.40 -16.86 -25.13
CA VAL A 430 15.42 -16.67 -23.68
C VAL A 430 15.83 -15.25 -23.32
N ARG A 431 15.26 -14.72 -22.24
CA ARG A 431 15.69 -13.48 -21.59
C ARG A 431 16.60 -13.82 -20.41
N ALA A 432 17.76 -13.16 -20.34
CA ALA A 432 18.71 -13.34 -19.25
C ALA A 432 18.22 -12.60 -17.98
N LEU A 433 18.15 -13.31 -16.84
CA LEU A 433 17.79 -12.72 -15.55
C LEU A 433 19.03 -12.45 -14.65
N PHE A 434 20.21 -12.38 -15.25
CA PHE A 434 21.49 -12.10 -14.60
C PHE A 434 22.53 -11.55 -15.60
N ASP A 435 23.58 -10.90 -15.10
CA ASP A 435 24.71 -10.48 -15.91
C ASP A 435 25.77 -11.59 -16.04
N TYR A 436 26.24 -11.85 -17.26
CA TYR A 436 27.35 -12.76 -17.53
C TYR A 436 28.50 -12.06 -18.22
N ASP A 437 29.67 -12.12 -17.59
CA ASP A 437 30.93 -11.60 -18.12
C ASP A 437 31.92 -12.76 -18.30
N LYS A 438 32.24 -13.07 -19.56
CA LYS A 438 33.15 -14.15 -19.93
C LYS A 438 34.58 -13.99 -19.39
N ALA A 439 35.00 -12.79 -19.00
CA ALA A 439 36.31 -12.59 -18.37
C ALA A 439 36.41 -13.28 -16.99
N LYS A 440 35.27 -13.48 -16.29
CA LYS A 440 35.21 -14.08 -14.96
C LYS A 440 35.31 -15.61 -14.96
N ASP A 441 34.96 -16.27 -16.07
CA ASP A 441 34.99 -17.74 -16.22
C ASP A 441 36.33 -18.27 -16.77
N VAL A 442 37.40 -17.49 -16.60
CA VAL A 442 38.82 -17.87 -16.80
C VAL A 442 39.12 -18.49 -18.18
N GLY A 443 38.47 -17.97 -19.23
CA GLY A 443 38.86 -18.22 -20.62
C GLY A 443 38.56 -19.61 -21.18
N PHE A 444 37.68 -20.41 -20.54
CA PHE A 444 37.34 -21.77 -21.01
C PHE A 444 36.85 -21.82 -22.47
N LEU A 445 36.18 -20.76 -22.95
CA LEU A 445 35.76 -20.60 -24.34
C LEU A 445 36.06 -19.18 -24.83
N SER A 446 36.95 -19.03 -25.81
CA SER A 446 37.20 -17.74 -26.49
C SER A 446 35.95 -17.19 -27.20
N GLN A 447 35.09 -18.11 -27.66
CA GLN A 447 33.80 -17.87 -28.30
C GLN A 447 32.64 -17.68 -27.29
N ALA A 448 32.91 -17.50 -25.99
CA ALA A 448 31.85 -17.13 -25.06
C ALA A 448 31.26 -15.74 -25.40
N LEU A 449 29.95 -15.59 -25.22
CA LEU A 449 29.24 -14.30 -25.34
C LEU A 449 29.02 -13.73 -23.94
N SER A 450 29.37 -12.45 -23.72
CA SER A 450 28.93 -11.72 -22.53
C SER A 450 27.56 -11.10 -22.80
N PHE A 451 26.72 -11.02 -21.78
CA PHE A 451 25.38 -10.42 -21.83
C PHE A 451 25.00 -9.85 -20.45
N ARG A 452 23.94 -9.03 -20.41
CA ARG A 452 23.43 -8.36 -19.21
C ARG A 452 22.01 -8.78 -18.88
N PHE A 453 21.56 -8.42 -17.69
CA PHE A 453 20.15 -8.53 -17.31
C PHE A 453 19.23 -7.90 -18.36
N GLY A 454 18.22 -8.64 -18.81
CA GLY A 454 17.23 -8.20 -19.79
C GLY A 454 17.59 -8.50 -21.25
N ASP A 455 18.86 -8.82 -21.56
CA ASP A 455 19.28 -9.20 -22.91
C ASP A 455 18.56 -10.47 -23.38
N VAL A 456 18.17 -10.51 -24.66
CA VAL A 456 17.51 -11.67 -25.29
C VAL A 456 18.50 -12.46 -26.12
N LEU A 457 18.55 -13.77 -25.89
CA LEU A 457 19.43 -14.74 -26.54
C LEU A 457 18.59 -15.69 -27.38
N HIS A 458 19.01 -15.93 -28.62
CA HIS A 458 18.48 -17.03 -29.45
C HIS A 458 19.38 -18.26 -29.27
N VAL A 459 18.88 -19.26 -28.54
CA VAL A 459 19.58 -20.52 -28.28
C VAL A 459 19.40 -21.44 -29.47
N LEU A 460 20.52 -21.80 -30.09
CA LEU A 460 20.61 -22.66 -31.28
C LEU A 460 20.76 -24.13 -30.91
N ASP A 461 21.54 -24.41 -29.86
CA ASP A 461 21.74 -25.75 -29.32
C ASP A 461 21.80 -25.68 -27.78
N ALA A 462 21.05 -26.57 -27.15
CA ALA A 462 20.94 -26.72 -25.69
C ALA A 462 21.28 -28.15 -25.21
N SER A 463 21.91 -28.96 -26.06
CA SER A 463 22.21 -30.37 -25.81
C SER A 463 23.32 -30.62 -24.78
N ASP A 464 24.25 -29.67 -24.61
CA ASP A 464 25.29 -29.70 -23.58
C ASP A 464 24.77 -29.18 -22.22
N GLU A 465 25.05 -29.92 -21.14
CA GLU A 465 24.54 -29.60 -19.80
C GLU A 465 25.19 -28.36 -19.15
N GLU A 466 26.30 -27.85 -19.69
CA GLU A 466 27.07 -26.72 -19.15
C GLU A 466 27.05 -25.47 -20.04
N TRP A 467 27.06 -25.62 -21.37
CA TRP A 467 27.24 -24.52 -22.32
C TRP A 467 26.28 -24.61 -23.51
N TRP A 468 25.34 -23.68 -23.58
CA TRP A 468 24.43 -23.57 -24.73
C TRP A 468 25.06 -22.76 -25.86
N GLN A 469 24.89 -23.20 -27.11
CA GLN A 469 25.25 -22.38 -28.26
C GLN A 469 24.12 -21.40 -28.54
N ALA A 470 24.42 -20.11 -28.55
CA ALA A 470 23.44 -19.05 -28.72
C ALA A 470 24.02 -17.87 -29.52
N ARG A 471 23.15 -16.90 -29.83
CA ARG A 471 23.52 -15.58 -30.34
C ARG A 471 22.71 -14.50 -29.64
N LEU A 472 23.30 -13.33 -29.42
CA LEU A 472 22.61 -12.17 -28.87
C LEU A 472 21.64 -11.58 -29.90
N VAL A 473 20.41 -11.27 -29.50
CA VAL A 473 19.41 -10.62 -30.35
C VAL A 473 19.60 -9.11 -30.29
N LEU A 474 20.50 -8.60 -31.13
CA LEU A 474 20.73 -7.17 -31.31
C LEU A 474 19.78 -6.57 -32.36
N PRO A 475 19.55 -5.24 -32.33
CA PRO A 475 18.95 -4.51 -33.45
C PRO A 475 19.70 -4.78 -34.79
N PRO A 476 19.02 -4.69 -35.94
CA PRO A 476 19.45 -5.33 -37.21
C PRO A 476 20.66 -4.70 -37.93
N GLN A 477 21.54 -3.98 -37.22
CA GLN A 477 22.71 -3.29 -37.80
C GLN A 477 24.05 -4.04 -37.59
N GLN A 478 24.05 -5.21 -36.95
CA GLN A 478 25.25 -6.05 -36.79
C GLN A 478 24.94 -7.52 -37.15
N PRO A 479 25.87 -8.25 -37.80
CA PRO A 479 25.76 -9.70 -37.92
C PRO A 479 25.85 -10.31 -36.51
N PRO A 480 24.90 -11.13 -36.07
CA PRO A 480 24.88 -11.61 -34.69
C PRO A 480 25.91 -12.73 -34.50
N ASP A 481 26.98 -12.44 -33.76
CA ASP A 481 28.00 -13.42 -33.38
C ASP A 481 27.35 -14.61 -32.67
N ILE A 482 27.63 -15.81 -33.20
CA ILE A 482 27.28 -17.08 -32.58
C ILE A 482 28.41 -17.48 -31.64
N GLY A 483 28.05 -17.86 -30.42
CA GLY A 483 29.00 -18.27 -29.40
C GLY A 483 28.33 -19.06 -28.29
N PHE A 484 28.99 -19.14 -27.13
CA PHE A 484 28.52 -19.94 -26.01
C PHE A 484 28.08 -19.09 -24.82
N VAL A 485 26.99 -19.51 -24.20
CA VAL A 485 26.46 -18.96 -22.94
C VAL A 485 26.32 -20.08 -21.90
N PRO A 486 26.41 -19.80 -20.60
CA PRO A 486 26.17 -20.82 -19.57
C PRO A 486 24.77 -21.44 -19.73
N SER A 487 24.65 -22.75 -19.59
CA SER A 487 23.34 -23.42 -19.56
C SER A 487 22.54 -22.98 -18.32
N LYS A 488 21.20 -23.08 -18.40
CA LYS A 488 20.31 -22.90 -17.23
C LYS A 488 20.79 -23.71 -16.03
N ARG A 489 21.08 -25.00 -16.24
CA ARG A 489 21.52 -25.94 -15.19
C ARG A 489 22.89 -25.60 -14.59
N ARG A 490 23.82 -25.01 -15.37
CA ARG A 490 25.13 -24.53 -14.87
C ARG A 490 24.96 -23.31 -13.97
N VAL A 491 24.14 -22.34 -14.39
CA VAL A 491 23.81 -21.14 -13.61
C VAL A 491 23.16 -21.56 -12.29
N GLU A 492 22.13 -22.39 -12.35
CA GLU A 492 21.35 -22.81 -11.19
C GLU A 492 22.20 -23.61 -10.19
N ARG A 493 23.07 -24.51 -10.65
CA ARG A 493 23.99 -25.26 -9.78
C ARG A 493 25.02 -24.35 -9.10
N ARG A 494 25.54 -23.34 -9.80
CA ARG A 494 26.47 -22.34 -9.25
C ARG A 494 25.79 -21.53 -8.15
N GLU A 495 24.58 -21.06 -8.40
CA GLU A 495 23.80 -20.25 -7.46
C GLU A 495 23.29 -21.04 -6.25
N TRP A 496 22.80 -22.27 -6.43
CA TRP A 496 22.49 -23.19 -5.31
C TRP A 496 23.71 -23.43 -4.40
N THR A 497 24.92 -23.48 -4.98
CA THR A 497 26.16 -23.61 -4.21
C THR A 497 26.48 -22.32 -3.46
N ARG A 498 26.25 -21.14 -4.07
CA ARG A 498 26.41 -19.82 -3.43
C ARG A 498 25.45 -19.65 -2.24
N LEU A 499 24.19 -20.04 -2.39
CA LEU A 499 23.19 -20.02 -1.33
C LEU A 499 23.58 -20.95 -0.17
N LYS A 500 23.90 -22.22 -0.46
CA LYS A 500 24.34 -23.21 0.56
C LYS A 500 25.65 -22.84 1.27
N ALA A 501 26.51 -22.02 0.67
CA ALA A 501 27.70 -21.48 1.33
C ALA A 501 27.38 -20.34 2.32
N LYS A 502 26.31 -19.58 2.06
CA LYS A 502 25.83 -18.48 2.91
C LYS A 502 24.96 -18.97 4.08
N ASP A 503 24.19 -20.04 3.86
CA ASP A 503 23.17 -20.54 4.79
C ASP A 503 23.70 -21.51 5.88
N ARG A 504 24.83 -21.18 6.50
CA ARG A 504 25.37 -21.92 7.66
C ARG A 504 24.83 -21.41 9.00
N GLY A 505 23.54 -21.05 9.04
CA GLY A 505 22.85 -20.56 10.24
C GLY A 505 21.63 -21.43 10.59
N PRO A 506 21.38 -21.74 11.87
CA PRO A 506 20.21 -22.53 12.27
C PRO A 506 18.95 -21.67 12.25
N GLY A 507 18.22 -21.64 11.12
CA GLY A 507 16.94 -20.92 11.04
C GLY A 507 16.22 -20.89 9.68
N ALA A 508 16.83 -21.34 8.58
CA ALA A 508 16.23 -21.25 7.25
C ALA A 508 15.16 -22.34 7.00
N GLN A 509 13.88 -22.01 7.25
CA GLN A 509 12.74 -22.81 6.78
C GLN A 509 12.17 -22.25 5.46
N GLY A 510 12.39 -23.00 4.38
CA GLY A 510 11.37 -23.21 3.35
C GLY A 510 10.92 -22.02 2.52
N ARG A 511 11.81 -21.47 1.68
CA ARG A 511 11.41 -21.09 0.32
C ARG A 511 12.12 -22.00 -0.67
N GLU A 512 11.38 -22.45 -1.69
CA GLU A 512 11.98 -22.83 -2.96
C GLU A 512 12.38 -21.52 -3.67
N ASP A 513 13.54 -20.98 -3.32
CA ASP A 513 14.06 -19.77 -3.95
C ASP A 513 14.32 -20.07 -5.43
N ALA A 514 13.40 -19.59 -6.28
CA ALA A 514 13.47 -19.72 -7.73
C ALA A 514 14.73 -19.02 -8.23
N VAL A 515 15.77 -19.81 -8.53
CA VAL A 515 17.09 -19.29 -8.89
C VAL A 515 17.01 -18.55 -10.22
N LEU A 516 17.41 -17.28 -10.20
CA LEU A 516 17.43 -16.41 -11.37
C LEU A 516 18.42 -16.95 -12.41
N SER A 517 17.89 -17.43 -13.54
CA SER A 517 18.64 -18.01 -14.64
C SER A 517 18.15 -17.44 -15.98
N TYR A 518 17.26 -18.14 -16.67
CA TYR A 518 16.70 -17.76 -17.95
C TYR A 518 15.17 -17.91 -17.96
N GLU A 519 14.50 -16.95 -18.56
CA GLU A 519 13.07 -16.99 -18.85
C GLU A 519 12.85 -17.24 -20.33
N THR A 520 12.02 -18.22 -20.71
CA THR A 520 11.61 -18.43 -22.10
C THR A 520 10.79 -17.23 -22.59
N VAL A 521 11.10 -16.71 -23.78
CA VAL A 521 10.35 -15.58 -24.37
C VAL A 521 9.93 -15.85 -25.81
N THR A 522 8.84 -15.23 -26.23
CA THR A 522 8.38 -15.18 -27.62
C THR A 522 8.28 -13.73 -28.09
N GLN A 523 8.50 -13.53 -29.39
CA GLN A 523 8.31 -12.22 -30.02
C GLN A 523 6.83 -12.03 -30.39
N MET A 524 6.29 -10.83 -30.14
CA MET A 524 4.93 -10.44 -30.46
C MET A 524 4.92 -9.03 -31.06
N GLU A 525 4.05 -8.79 -32.04
CA GLU A 525 3.83 -7.44 -32.58
C GLU A 525 2.75 -6.71 -31.76
N VAL A 526 2.95 -5.41 -31.49
CA VAL A 526 2.01 -4.54 -30.78
C VAL A 526 1.78 -3.23 -31.53
N HIS A 527 0.58 -2.68 -31.41
CA HIS A 527 0.14 -1.45 -32.08
C HIS A 527 -0.22 -0.33 -31.08
N TYR A 528 0.43 -0.32 -29.92
CA TYR A 528 0.24 0.65 -28.84
C TYR A 528 1.59 0.98 -28.18
N ALA A 529 1.71 2.16 -27.56
CA ALA A 529 2.91 2.53 -26.83
C ALA A 529 2.91 1.92 -25.42
N ARG A 530 3.91 1.07 -25.12
CA ARG A 530 3.98 0.30 -23.87
C ARG A 530 3.98 1.21 -22.62
N PRO A 531 3.21 0.90 -21.55
CA PRO A 531 3.30 1.64 -20.29
C PRO A 531 4.68 1.49 -19.64
N ILE A 532 5.14 2.51 -18.92
CA ILE A 532 6.43 2.53 -18.21
C ILE A 532 6.19 2.50 -16.70
N ILE A 533 6.91 1.62 -16.00
CA ILE A 533 6.96 1.59 -14.52
C ILE A 533 8.42 1.74 -14.11
N ILE A 534 8.74 2.78 -13.34
CA ILE A 534 10.09 3.05 -12.85
C ILE A 534 10.15 2.78 -11.34
N LEU A 535 11.11 1.97 -10.91
CA LEU A 535 11.24 1.47 -9.55
C LEU A 535 12.64 1.77 -9.00
N GLY A 536 12.76 1.89 -7.68
CA GLY A 536 14.02 2.21 -7.00
C GLY A 536 14.16 3.69 -6.62
N PRO A 537 15.39 4.14 -6.26
CA PRO A 537 15.65 5.54 -5.90
C PRO A 537 15.41 6.50 -7.07
N THR A 538 15.16 7.78 -6.74
CA THR A 538 14.94 8.89 -7.70
C THR A 538 13.83 8.70 -8.74
N LYS A 539 13.00 7.63 -8.68
CA LYS A 539 11.95 7.33 -9.67
C LYS A 539 11.03 8.52 -9.95
N ASP A 540 10.72 9.30 -8.92
CA ASP A 540 9.74 10.39 -8.97
C ASP A 540 10.25 11.49 -9.89
N ARG A 541 11.50 11.93 -9.68
CA ARG A 541 12.17 12.90 -10.55
C ARG A 541 12.33 12.36 -11.98
N VAL A 542 12.58 11.07 -12.17
CA VAL A 542 12.66 10.50 -13.52
C VAL A 542 11.29 10.55 -14.22
N ASN A 543 10.20 10.26 -13.51
CA ASN A 543 8.84 10.41 -14.05
C ASN A 543 8.53 11.87 -14.40
N ASP A 544 8.85 12.81 -13.51
CA ASP A 544 8.65 14.26 -13.70
C ASP A 544 9.46 14.80 -14.90
N ASP A 545 10.76 14.48 -14.94
CA ASP A 545 11.68 14.92 -16.00
C ASP A 545 11.23 14.31 -17.36
N LEU A 546 10.77 13.04 -17.43
CA LEU A 546 10.24 12.43 -18.66
C LEU A 546 8.94 13.10 -19.16
N LEU A 547 7.96 13.32 -18.28
CA LEU A 547 6.67 13.91 -18.62
C LEU A 547 6.80 15.37 -19.08
N SER A 548 7.75 16.11 -18.51
CA SER A 548 7.98 17.51 -18.83
C SER A 548 8.95 17.77 -19.99
N GLU A 549 9.93 16.89 -20.23
CA GLU A 549 10.88 17.01 -21.35
C GLU A 549 10.28 16.49 -22.69
N PHE A 550 9.41 15.47 -22.66
CA PHE A 550 8.80 14.90 -23.88
C PHE A 550 7.27 14.65 -23.74
N PRO A 551 6.44 15.69 -23.54
CA PRO A 551 4.99 15.56 -23.40
C PRO A 551 4.29 15.04 -24.65
N GLU A 552 4.97 14.97 -25.80
CA GLU A 552 4.49 14.33 -27.02
C GLU A 552 4.64 12.79 -27.00
N LYS A 553 5.63 12.26 -26.26
CA LYS A 553 5.92 10.82 -26.15
C LYS A 553 5.36 10.18 -24.89
N PHE A 554 5.32 10.91 -23.78
CA PHE A 554 4.86 10.41 -22.48
C PHE A 554 3.52 11.03 -22.08
N GLY A 555 2.81 10.35 -21.19
CA GLY A 555 1.59 10.87 -20.58
C GLY A 555 1.22 10.13 -19.31
N SER A 556 0.39 10.76 -18.48
CA SER A 556 -0.19 10.16 -17.27
C SER A 556 -1.64 9.77 -17.52
N CYS A 557 -2.06 8.59 -17.07
CA CYS A 557 -3.45 8.17 -17.10
C CYS A 557 -4.25 8.77 -15.92
N VAL A 558 -5.54 9.04 -16.13
CA VAL A 558 -6.41 9.58 -15.07
C VAL A 558 -6.83 8.47 -14.09
N PRO A 559 -6.50 8.57 -12.78
CA PRO A 559 -6.88 7.58 -11.78
C PRO A 559 -8.37 7.68 -11.43
N HIS A 560 -8.94 6.64 -10.81
CA HIS A 560 -10.30 6.66 -10.26
C HIS A 560 -10.29 6.90 -8.75
N THR A 561 -11.34 7.53 -8.22
CA THR A 561 -11.60 7.59 -6.77
C THR A 561 -13.09 7.53 -6.43
N THR A 562 -13.44 7.01 -5.25
CA THR A 562 -14.81 7.10 -4.70
C THR A 562 -15.00 8.33 -3.81
N ARG A 563 -14.00 9.21 -3.70
CA ARG A 563 -14.12 10.48 -3.01
C ARG A 563 -15.04 11.43 -3.80
N PRO A 564 -15.90 12.22 -3.15
CA PRO A 564 -16.61 13.30 -3.83
C PRO A 564 -15.65 14.28 -4.53
N LYS A 565 -16.03 14.69 -5.74
CA LYS A 565 -15.34 15.72 -6.53
C LYS A 565 -15.40 17.06 -5.78
N ARG A 566 -14.27 17.75 -5.64
CA ARG A 566 -14.22 19.13 -5.13
C ARG A 566 -14.59 20.12 -6.24
N GLU A 567 -14.85 21.36 -5.89
CA GLU A 567 -15.33 22.38 -6.84
C GLU A 567 -14.28 22.68 -7.92
N TYR A 568 -13.01 22.81 -7.54
CA TYR A 568 -11.87 23.01 -8.47
C TYR A 568 -11.46 21.77 -9.29
N GLU A 569 -11.99 20.58 -8.99
CA GLU A 569 -11.61 19.33 -9.65
C GLU A 569 -12.50 19.04 -10.87
N VAL A 570 -11.91 18.51 -11.93
CA VAL A 570 -12.60 18.15 -13.19
C VAL A 570 -12.61 16.63 -13.35
N ASP A 571 -13.82 16.08 -13.51
CA ASP A 571 -14.02 14.64 -13.76
C ASP A 571 -13.44 14.27 -15.13
N GLY A 572 -12.71 13.16 -15.18
CA GLY A 572 -11.96 12.74 -16.37
C GLY A 572 -10.70 13.56 -16.67
N ARG A 573 -10.29 14.47 -15.77
CA ARG A 573 -8.96 15.12 -15.81
C ARG A 573 -8.14 14.80 -14.56
N ASP A 574 -8.68 15.11 -13.39
CA ASP A 574 -7.95 14.98 -12.13
C ASP A 574 -8.17 13.59 -11.53
N TYR A 575 -9.43 13.14 -11.53
CA TYR A 575 -9.84 11.76 -11.28
C TYR A 575 -11.07 11.43 -12.14
N HIS A 576 -11.36 10.15 -12.31
CA HIS A 576 -12.71 9.66 -12.56
C HIS A 576 -13.43 9.46 -11.21
N PHE A 577 -14.49 10.23 -10.96
CA PHE A 577 -15.18 10.27 -9.66
C PHE A 577 -16.32 9.24 -9.61
N VAL A 578 -16.05 8.09 -9.00
CA VAL A 578 -16.94 6.93 -8.98
C VAL A 578 -17.95 7.02 -7.83
N ALA A 579 -19.19 7.38 -8.16
CA ALA A 579 -20.26 7.66 -7.19
C ALA A 579 -20.71 6.47 -6.30
N SER A 580 -20.45 5.21 -6.70
CA SER A 580 -20.71 4.02 -5.88
C SER A 580 -19.40 3.33 -5.50
N ARG A 581 -19.17 3.20 -4.20
CA ARG A 581 -18.01 2.49 -3.66
C ARG A 581 -18.09 1.00 -3.98
N GLU A 582 -19.28 0.42 -3.85
CA GLU A 582 -19.60 -0.99 -4.07
C GLU A 582 -19.30 -1.40 -5.52
N ARG A 583 -19.58 -0.50 -6.48
CA ARG A 583 -19.20 -0.68 -7.88
C ARG A 583 -17.68 -0.70 -8.04
N MET A 584 -16.96 0.24 -7.44
CA MET A 584 -15.48 0.26 -7.53
C MET A 584 -14.86 -0.96 -6.86
N GLU A 585 -15.38 -1.42 -5.72
CA GLU A 585 -14.94 -2.67 -5.06
C GLU A 585 -15.18 -3.89 -5.97
N LYS A 586 -16.35 -3.97 -6.62
CA LYS A 586 -16.65 -5.03 -7.61
C LYS A 586 -15.76 -4.96 -8.85
N ASP A 587 -15.42 -3.76 -9.33
CA ASP A 587 -14.51 -3.57 -10.47
C ASP A 587 -13.04 -3.87 -10.10
N ILE A 588 -12.63 -3.65 -8.84
CA ILE A 588 -11.33 -4.09 -8.28
C ILE A 588 -11.28 -5.62 -8.15
N GLN A 589 -12.33 -6.24 -7.62
CA GLN A 589 -12.47 -7.71 -7.54
C GLN A 589 -12.49 -8.36 -8.94
N GLY A 590 -13.14 -7.71 -9.91
CA GLY A 590 -13.14 -8.11 -11.32
C GLY A 590 -11.84 -7.79 -12.09
N HIS A 591 -10.73 -7.57 -11.39
CA HIS A 591 -9.39 -7.33 -11.94
C HIS A 591 -9.27 -6.16 -12.94
N LYS A 592 -10.19 -5.18 -12.92
CA LYS A 592 -10.13 -4.01 -13.83
C LYS A 592 -9.13 -2.94 -13.40
N PHE A 593 -8.45 -3.13 -12.26
CA PHE A 593 -7.50 -2.18 -11.68
C PHE A 593 -6.09 -2.78 -11.60
N ILE A 594 -5.09 -2.03 -12.07
CA ILE A 594 -3.67 -2.44 -11.98
C ILE A 594 -3.12 -2.22 -10.58
N GLU A 595 -3.58 -1.18 -9.89
CA GLU A 595 -3.34 -0.93 -8.48
C GLU A 595 -4.55 -0.20 -7.87
N ALA A 596 -4.87 -0.50 -6.61
CA ALA A 596 -5.92 0.16 -5.85
C ALA A 596 -5.62 0.11 -4.33
N GLY A 597 -6.10 1.11 -3.59
CA GLY A 597 -5.91 1.25 -2.15
C GLY A 597 -6.97 2.15 -1.51
N GLN A 598 -6.96 2.22 -0.18
CA GLN A 598 -7.86 3.11 0.57
C GLN A 598 -7.08 4.28 1.16
N TYR A 599 -7.64 5.48 1.08
CA TYR A 599 -7.15 6.65 1.79
C TYR A 599 -8.32 7.49 2.28
N ASN A 600 -8.28 7.90 3.56
CA ASN A 600 -9.35 8.63 4.25
C ASN A 600 -10.76 8.09 3.94
N SER A 601 -10.95 6.78 4.12
CA SER A 601 -12.18 6.00 3.85
C SER A 601 -12.69 5.95 2.41
N HIS A 602 -11.99 6.56 1.45
CA HIS A 602 -12.30 6.51 0.02
C HIS A 602 -11.34 5.57 -0.70
N LEU A 603 -11.82 4.96 -1.79
CA LEU A 603 -10.98 4.14 -2.66
C LEU A 603 -10.28 5.02 -3.69
N TYR A 604 -9.09 4.59 -4.09
CA TYR A 604 -8.27 5.17 -5.14
C TYR A 604 -7.68 4.02 -5.96
N GLY A 605 -7.53 4.19 -7.27
CA GLY A 605 -6.87 3.18 -8.09
C GLY A 605 -6.74 3.54 -9.57
N THR A 606 -5.77 2.93 -10.23
CA THR A 606 -5.52 3.11 -11.67
C THR A 606 -6.16 1.95 -12.43
N SER A 607 -7.11 2.25 -13.32
CA SER A 607 -7.81 1.23 -14.10
C SER A 607 -6.94 0.75 -15.28
N VAL A 608 -7.10 -0.52 -15.67
CA VAL A 608 -6.48 -1.08 -16.89
C VAL A 608 -6.85 -0.25 -18.12
N GLN A 609 -8.09 0.26 -18.16
CA GLN A 609 -8.63 1.00 -19.29
C GLN A 609 -8.01 2.40 -19.41
N SER A 610 -7.84 3.12 -18.30
CA SER A 610 -7.17 4.42 -18.26
C SER A 610 -5.71 4.36 -18.75
N VAL A 611 -5.02 3.24 -18.51
CA VAL A 611 -3.67 3.00 -19.04
C VAL A 611 -3.69 2.69 -20.53
N ARG A 612 -4.65 1.86 -20.98
CA ARG A 612 -4.86 1.52 -22.39
C ARG A 612 -5.13 2.77 -23.23
N GLU A 613 -5.96 3.68 -22.75
CA GLU A 613 -6.33 4.92 -23.46
C GLU A 613 -5.13 5.82 -23.76
N VAL A 614 -4.13 5.89 -22.87
CA VAL A 614 -2.87 6.63 -23.13
C VAL A 614 -1.97 5.86 -24.10
N ALA A 615 -1.88 4.54 -23.95
CA ALA A 615 -1.09 3.66 -24.82
C ALA A 615 -1.59 3.66 -26.28
N GLU A 616 -2.91 3.67 -26.50
CA GLU A 616 -3.57 3.71 -27.80
C GLU A 616 -3.51 5.10 -28.47
N GLN A 617 -3.28 6.17 -27.70
CA GLN A 617 -2.90 7.50 -28.22
C GLN A 617 -1.45 7.55 -28.74
N GLY A 618 -0.72 6.42 -28.72
CA GLY A 618 0.69 6.35 -29.11
C GLY A 618 1.66 6.91 -28.06
N LYS A 619 1.20 7.14 -26.82
CA LYS A 619 2.03 7.67 -25.73
C LYS A 619 2.39 6.60 -24.71
N HIS A 620 3.64 6.62 -24.28
CA HIS A 620 4.12 5.81 -23.18
C HIS A 620 3.50 6.30 -21.87
N CYS A 621 2.54 5.53 -21.35
CA CYS A 621 1.88 5.85 -20.09
C CYS A 621 2.86 5.68 -18.92
N ILE A 622 3.26 6.78 -18.28
CA ILE A 622 4.08 6.76 -17.06
C ILE A 622 3.18 6.39 -15.88
N LEU A 623 3.62 5.44 -15.05
CA LEU A 623 2.84 4.92 -13.93
C LEU A 623 3.63 4.95 -12.62
N ASP A 624 3.15 5.73 -11.65
CA ASP A 624 3.58 5.59 -10.26
C ASP A 624 2.74 4.53 -9.54
N VAL A 625 3.22 3.29 -9.56
CA VAL A 625 2.56 2.09 -9.01
C VAL A 625 3.59 1.12 -8.44
N SER A 626 3.18 0.22 -7.54
CA SER A 626 4.08 -0.84 -7.06
C SER A 626 4.35 -1.90 -8.13
N ALA A 627 5.47 -2.63 -7.99
CA ALA A 627 5.89 -3.69 -8.92
C ALA A 627 4.82 -4.77 -9.18
N ASN A 628 3.85 -4.95 -8.28
CA ASN A 628 2.70 -5.84 -8.48
C ASN A 628 1.85 -5.47 -9.72
N ALA A 629 1.83 -4.19 -10.11
CA ALA A 629 1.11 -3.72 -11.29
C ALA A 629 1.70 -4.29 -12.60
N VAL A 630 2.98 -4.68 -12.63
CA VAL A 630 3.62 -5.30 -13.80
C VAL A 630 2.89 -6.59 -14.19
N ARG A 631 2.70 -7.50 -13.23
CA ARG A 631 1.98 -8.78 -13.45
C ARG A 631 0.53 -8.55 -13.89
N ARG A 632 -0.14 -7.50 -13.39
CA ARG A 632 -1.51 -7.14 -13.81
C ARG A 632 -1.55 -6.55 -15.24
N LEU A 633 -0.59 -5.73 -15.63
CA LEU A 633 -0.48 -5.20 -17.00
C LEU A 633 -0.07 -6.27 -18.03
N GLN A 634 0.77 -7.24 -17.64
CA GLN A 634 1.06 -8.43 -18.45
C GLN A 634 -0.21 -9.27 -18.67
N ALA A 635 -0.98 -9.55 -17.61
CA ALA A 635 -2.26 -10.26 -17.71
C ALA A 635 -3.26 -9.51 -18.61
N ALA A 636 -3.31 -8.17 -18.51
CA ALA A 636 -4.13 -7.29 -19.35
C ALA A 636 -3.63 -7.09 -20.80
N GLN A 637 -2.57 -7.79 -21.20
CA GLN A 637 -1.92 -7.69 -22.52
C GLN A 637 -1.37 -6.30 -22.88
N LEU A 638 -0.97 -5.51 -21.87
CA LEU A 638 -0.32 -4.20 -22.06
C LEU A 638 1.22 -4.26 -21.92
N HIS A 639 1.77 -5.33 -21.33
CA HIS A 639 3.21 -5.69 -21.37
C HIS A 639 4.18 -4.50 -21.15
N PRO A 640 4.24 -3.94 -19.93
CA PRO A 640 4.94 -2.69 -19.67
C PRO A 640 6.46 -2.82 -19.83
N ILE A 641 7.15 -1.69 -19.93
CA ILE A 641 8.59 -1.58 -19.73
C ILE A 641 8.81 -1.25 -18.25
N ALA A 642 9.25 -2.25 -17.48
CA ALA A 642 9.54 -2.10 -16.05
C ALA A 642 11.04 -1.88 -15.85
N ILE A 643 11.45 -0.72 -15.34
CA ILE A 643 12.85 -0.34 -15.19
C ILE A 643 13.18 -0.20 -13.71
N PHE A 644 14.15 -0.97 -13.23
CA PHE A 644 14.63 -0.88 -11.86
C PHE A 644 15.94 -0.12 -11.77
N ILE A 645 15.93 1.01 -11.06
CA ILE A 645 17.10 1.80 -10.70
C ILE A 645 17.75 1.12 -9.50
N ARG A 646 18.85 0.39 -9.73
CA ARG A 646 19.60 -0.30 -8.69
C ARG A 646 20.65 0.65 -8.08
N PRO A 647 20.59 0.93 -6.77
CA PRO A 647 21.66 1.65 -6.10
C PRO A 647 22.86 0.72 -5.83
N LYS A 648 24.07 1.20 -6.13
CA LYS A 648 25.32 0.44 -5.89
C LYS A 648 25.66 0.34 -4.40
N SER A 649 25.24 1.32 -3.60
CA SER A 649 25.48 1.42 -2.15
C SER A 649 24.60 2.49 -1.52
N LEU A 650 24.58 2.58 -0.18
CA LEU A 650 23.98 3.71 0.55
C LEU A 650 24.58 5.07 0.12
N GLN A 651 25.90 5.12 -0.07
CA GLN A 651 26.61 6.33 -0.49
C GLN A 651 26.16 6.77 -1.90
N ASN A 652 26.00 5.82 -2.82
CA ASN A 652 25.47 6.08 -4.17
C ASN A 652 24.03 6.63 -4.13
N VAL A 653 23.17 6.18 -3.19
CA VAL A 653 21.83 6.78 -3.01
C VAL A 653 21.92 8.27 -2.62
N LEU A 654 22.87 8.66 -1.76
CA LEU A 654 23.09 10.07 -1.39
C LEU A 654 23.61 10.91 -2.57
N GLU A 655 24.51 10.35 -3.36
CA GLU A 655 25.12 11.02 -4.52
C GLU A 655 24.13 11.31 -5.65
N ILE A 656 23.22 10.37 -5.93
CA ILE A 656 22.13 10.56 -6.91
C ILE A 656 20.95 11.34 -6.33
N SER A 657 20.75 11.32 -5.00
CA SER A 657 19.61 11.93 -4.29
C SER A 657 20.05 13.08 -3.37
N LYS A 658 20.73 14.10 -3.91
CA LYS A 658 21.40 15.23 -3.20
C LYS A 658 20.54 16.12 -2.27
N ARG A 659 19.28 15.76 -1.99
CA ARG A 659 18.33 16.45 -1.09
C ARG A 659 17.73 15.53 -0.01
N VAL A 660 18.29 14.33 0.17
CA VAL A 660 17.76 13.26 1.02
C VAL A 660 18.69 13.03 2.21
N SER A 661 18.13 12.85 3.42
CA SER A 661 18.95 12.58 4.62
C SER A 661 19.54 11.18 4.61
N GLU A 662 20.62 10.94 5.36
CA GLU A 662 21.26 9.61 5.45
C GLU A 662 20.29 8.50 5.89
N GLU A 663 19.38 8.80 6.82
CA GLU A 663 18.36 7.86 7.28
C GLU A 663 17.30 7.58 6.19
N GLN A 664 16.90 8.60 5.43
CA GLN A 664 15.99 8.44 4.29
C GLN A 664 16.66 7.67 3.14
N ALA A 665 17.96 7.91 2.91
CA ALA A 665 18.77 7.22 1.91
C ALA A 665 18.96 5.74 2.27
N ARG A 666 19.19 5.42 3.55
CA ARG A 666 19.21 4.05 4.08
C ARG A 666 17.86 3.37 3.88
N LYS A 667 16.77 3.99 4.32
CA LYS A 667 15.40 3.50 4.06
C LYS A 667 15.10 3.33 2.56
N ALA A 668 15.70 4.11 1.66
CA ALA A 668 15.56 3.95 0.21
C ALA A 668 16.41 2.81 -0.35
N PHE A 669 17.65 2.64 0.13
CA PHE A 669 18.52 1.52 -0.19
C PHE A 669 17.87 0.18 0.23
N ASP A 670 17.42 0.08 1.48
CA ASP A 670 16.77 -1.11 2.04
C ASP A 670 15.52 -1.49 1.22
N ARG A 671 14.70 -0.50 0.84
CA ARG A 671 13.54 -0.70 -0.05
C ARG A 671 13.95 -1.18 -1.44
N ALA A 672 15.03 -0.65 -2.02
CA ALA A 672 15.52 -1.07 -3.32
C ALA A 672 16.06 -2.51 -3.28
N THR A 673 16.87 -2.86 -2.29
CA THR A 673 17.35 -4.23 -2.06
C THR A 673 16.18 -5.22 -1.90
N LYS A 674 15.12 -4.83 -1.18
CA LYS A 674 13.93 -5.67 -1.03
C LYS A 674 13.12 -5.79 -2.33
N LEU A 675 12.92 -4.69 -3.08
CA LEU A 675 12.25 -4.71 -4.38
C LEU A 675 12.97 -5.61 -5.39
N GLU A 676 14.30 -5.59 -5.40
CA GLU A 676 15.11 -6.50 -6.22
C GLU A 676 14.83 -7.97 -5.85
N GLN A 677 14.95 -8.32 -4.56
CA GLN A 677 14.73 -9.68 -4.08
C GLN A 677 13.31 -10.23 -4.34
N GLU A 678 12.28 -9.37 -4.28
CA GLU A 678 10.88 -9.80 -4.45
C GLU A 678 10.36 -9.72 -5.90
N PHE A 679 11.00 -8.95 -6.79
CA PHE A 679 10.46 -8.61 -8.11
C PHE A 679 11.45 -8.63 -9.29
N THR A 680 12.67 -9.18 -9.16
CA THR A 680 13.63 -9.21 -10.29
C THR A 680 13.05 -9.77 -11.59
N GLU A 681 12.27 -10.86 -11.55
CA GLU A 681 11.59 -11.43 -12.73
C GLU A 681 10.62 -10.47 -13.44
N CYS A 682 10.07 -9.48 -12.72
CA CYS A 682 9.16 -8.48 -13.28
C CYS A 682 9.90 -7.37 -14.04
N PHE A 683 11.21 -7.21 -13.86
CA PHE A 683 11.95 -6.12 -14.49
C PHE A 683 12.21 -6.43 -15.98
N SER A 684 12.06 -5.41 -16.82
CA SER A 684 12.47 -5.44 -18.24
C SER A 684 13.96 -5.11 -18.39
N ALA A 685 14.47 -4.21 -17.55
CA ALA A 685 15.89 -3.87 -17.48
C ALA A 685 16.27 -3.35 -16.08
N MET A 686 17.57 -3.37 -15.77
CA MET A 686 18.15 -2.79 -14.56
C MET A 686 19.11 -1.66 -14.95
N VAL A 687 19.06 -0.53 -14.23
CA VAL A 687 19.88 0.65 -14.47
C VAL A 687 20.68 0.99 -13.22
N GLU A 688 22.00 1.03 -13.37
CA GLU A 688 22.95 1.52 -12.36
C GLU A 688 23.65 2.78 -12.90
N GLY A 689 24.05 3.70 -12.01
CA GLY A 689 24.85 4.86 -12.38
C GLY A 689 25.39 5.62 -11.18
N ASP A 690 26.40 6.47 -11.40
CA ASP A 690 27.10 7.23 -10.37
C ASP A 690 26.58 8.68 -10.23
N SER A 691 25.75 9.14 -11.16
CA SER A 691 24.96 10.37 -11.03
C SER A 691 23.52 10.17 -11.52
N PHE A 692 22.61 11.05 -11.09
CA PHE A 692 21.23 11.04 -11.59
C PHE A 692 21.19 11.21 -13.11
N GLU A 693 22.02 12.08 -13.66
CA GLU A 693 22.06 12.42 -15.09
C GLU A 693 22.49 11.21 -15.93
N GLU A 694 23.40 10.38 -15.42
CA GLU A 694 23.78 9.10 -16.04
C GLU A 694 22.61 8.09 -15.99
N ILE A 695 21.95 7.95 -14.83
CA ILE A 695 20.77 7.07 -14.66
C ILE A 695 19.65 7.50 -15.60
N TYR A 696 19.34 8.80 -15.66
CA TYR A 696 18.30 9.37 -16.50
C TYR A 696 18.58 9.12 -17.99
N HIS A 697 19.82 9.32 -18.44
CA HIS A 697 20.21 9.01 -19.82
C HIS A 697 20.12 7.52 -20.14
N LYS A 698 20.48 6.63 -19.19
CA LYS A 698 20.31 5.18 -19.35
C LYS A 698 18.85 4.75 -19.39
N VAL A 699 17.99 5.32 -18.55
CA VAL A 699 16.53 5.10 -18.59
C VAL A 699 15.97 5.50 -19.95
N LYS A 700 16.32 6.68 -20.48
CA LYS A 700 15.83 7.12 -21.79
C LYS A 700 16.22 6.16 -22.93
N ARG A 701 17.45 5.63 -22.94
CA ARG A 701 17.84 4.56 -23.89
C ARG A 701 17.06 3.26 -23.69
N VAL A 702 16.92 2.79 -22.44
CA VAL A 702 16.19 1.55 -22.14
C VAL A 702 14.73 1.63 -22.59
N ILE A 703 14.10 2.81 -22.52
CA ILE A 703 12.77 3.02 -23.11
C ILE A 703 12.88 2.92 -24.64
N GLU A 704 13.73 3.73 -25.27
CA GLU A 704 13.92 3.78 -26.74
C GLU A 704 14.20 2.39 -27.37
N ASP A 705 15.11 1.61 -26.77
CA ASP A 705 15.48 0.24 -27.18
C ASP A 705 14.32 -0.76 -27.06
N LEU A 706 13.36 -0.52 -26.15
CA LEU A 706 12.24 -1.43 -25.82
C LEU A 706 10.86 -0.94 -26.30
N SER A 707 10.79 0.25 -26.90
CA SER A 707 9.58 0.88 -27.45
C SER A 707 9.20 0.42 -28.86
N GLY A 708 10.02 -0.44 -29.50
CA GLY A 708 9.74 -0.96 -30.84
C GLY A 708 8.45 -1.80 -30.93
N PRO A 709 7.83 -1.90 -32.12
CA PRO A 709 6.56 -2.62 -32.30
C PRO A 709 6.69 -4.14 -32.11
N PHE A 710 7.89 -4.71 -32.21
CA PHE A 710 8.15 -6.13 -31.96
C PHE A 710 8.76 -6.32 -30.57
N ILE A 711 7.96 -6.81 -29.63
CA ILE A 711 8.30 -6.93 -28.21
C ILE A 711 8.57 -8.38 -27.83
N TRP A 712 9.39 -8.59 -26.79
CA TRP A 712 9.61 -9.90 -26.18
C TRP A 712 8.72 -10.04 -24.94
N VAL A 713 7.91 -11.09 -24.90
CA VAL A 713 7.03 -11.43 -23.78
C VAL A 713 7.32 -12.84 -23.25
N PRO A 714 7.05 -13.13 -21.97
CA PRO A 714 7.26 -14.47 -21.41
C PRO A 714 6.42 -15.52 -22.16
N ALA A 715 7.06 -16.61 -22.55
CA ALA A 715 6.38 -17.74 -23.20
C ALA A 715 5.57 -18.56 -22.18
N ARG A 716 4.58 -19.32 -22.67
CA ARG A 716 3.82 -20.26 -21.82
C ARG A 716 4.62 -21.50 -21.45
N GLU A 717 5.57 -21.88 -22.30
CA GLU A 717 6.47 -23.03 -22.12
C GLU A 717 7.65 -22.66 -21.22
N ARG A 718 7.94 -23.49 -20.21
CA ARG A 718 9.08 -23.33 -19.30
C ARG A 718 10.26 -24.20 -19.75
N LEU A 719 11.46 -23.62 -19.63
CA LEU A 719 12.77 -24.29 -19.80
C LEU A 719 13.02 -25.37 -18.74
#